data_AF-A0A3D8TSP8-F1
#
_entry.id   AF-A0A3D8TSP8-F1
#
_cell.length_a   1.000
_cell.length_b   1.000
_cell.length_c   1.000
_cell.angle_alpha   90.00
_cell.angle_beta   90.00
_cell.angle_gamma   90.00
#
_symmetry.space_group_name_H-M   'P 1'
#
loop_
_entity.id
_entity.type
_entity.pdbx_description
1 polymer ?
#
loop_
_entity_poly.entity_id
_entity_poly.type
_entity_poly.pdbx_seq_one_letter_code
_entity_poly.pdbx_strand_id
1 'polypeptide(L)'
;MPGEKSILAVTAVPIISEGAVQVDPFWAQETTQITGSYTGTEPFRAVLQVNGKQHSTGGTFNNGLFQYFVGKDVLRPEDEVSLSFLDTKGDSIATQSVSVLWAQLFKAHYACKRATIEGTYQGRSVKLFKLSQETKDGNEEVISWGGSLLEEETPKRFSYWVGVSRFTPEDHLFLTPYDEKGNPLAGRMPVMIEDATLTLDPYYQNDAELTGKYTGSIEGASLYIGGQEKPVRQGGEFKDGMFRFYMGKLDLKTGPITLVPYNKSGDLLYPETQVMIRRGDLFPSAYGMGRSEIQGTFKGNIQLAKLQVNQDPQKVSWGGSFHDGTFSFYIRPGWITGLTDRVTLTGYSSSQEIIAGPVTVPLQIQARNQVPTISEVDLAEVIREAQEAGKTTVYLKAATEVVYTVGARGASALPRDIAVSLVGVKDAQNRPLSRVQMEYLDRGEQKPHYMLSFLQGVENLLIEGIQFDLAENGRGGLFFDQAKRIRIRYCQFGGYSFSTGHYPDDSNILLQECQQVWIENNRFFNNKGGTAEVELNRCVTVQEGYYQQSFSEHIYIRRNQFQSVCQGVVISAGKMRDFQVHQNQFEAVRDNAIYALRLLRGWLTENTFNGLEDEAIVVGANRNFPAELTRDMVLDVVGNQAQNVKVKFVGVNGEVAELALLANQVMNEYHGTVDRPAVLAYRRNTDAETTQRLLVCGNTFDLDTNPSDYDVFPLGSATYAQFKENRITLAGLAQLQKVFTFRGGMLQKEILQDGSLGDYLLDQSIPIDTLLLLRNVWKVREHGQLDQQAVLLRGWQSREEEQEKRWWKVPIGTLVISGPTFPILKFQNENDYPYQTYF
;
A
#
# COMPACT_ATOMS: atom_id res chain seq x y z
N MET A 1 14.63 60.40 14.75
CA MET A 1 15.76 59.44 14.76
C MET A 1 16.12 59.16 16.22
N PRO A 2 16.71 58.02 16.55
CA PRO A 2 16.16 56.65 16.63
C PRO A 2 16.14 56.20 18.12
N GLY A 3 15.33 55.25 18.58
CA GLY A 3 15.29 53.85 18.15
C GLY A 3 16.26 53.02 19.00
N GLU A 4 15.98 52.85 20.31
CA GLU A 4 16.72 51.91 21.16
C GLU A 4 16.19 50.49 20.91
N LYS A 5 17.00 49.72 20.18
CA LYS A 5 16.89 48.25 20.09
C LYS A 5 17.30 47.67 21.44
N SER A 6 16.35 47.14 22.20
CA SER A 6 16.64 46.15 23.23
C SER A 6 16.99 44.83 22.53
N ILE A 7 18.29 44.57 22.40
CA ILE A 7 18.81 43.25 22.02
C ILE A 7 18.62 42.36 23.24
N LEU A 8 17.57 41.52 23.22
CA LEU A 8 17.50 40.35 24.09
C LEU A 8 18.56 39.37 23.57
N ALA A 9 19.62 39.19 24.34
CA ALA A 9 20.59 38.14 24.12
C ALA A 9 19.85 36.79 24.19
N VAL A 10 19.63 36.18 23.02
CA VAL A 10 19.32 34.76 22.93
C VAL A 10 20.60 34.05 23.35
N THR A 11 20.63 33.58 24.59
CA THR A 11 21.56 32.50 24.95
C THR A 11 21.11 31.32 24.11
N ALA A 12 21.84 31.02 23.04
CA ALA A 12 21.65 29.78 22.30
C ALA A 12 21.79 28.64 23.32
N VAL A 13 20.68 28.00 23.67
CA VAL A 13 20.74 26.66 24.23
C VAL A 13 21.38 25.83 23.10
N PRO A 14 22.55 25.22 23.31
CA PRO A 14 23.09 24.32 22.31
C PRO A 14 22.03 23.25 22.07
N ILE A 15 21.59 23.10 20.82
CA ILE A 15 20.81 21.94 20.41
C ILE A 15 21.77 20.77 20.57
N ILE A 16 21.67 20.07 21.69
CA ILE A 16 22.28 18.76 21.85
C ILE A 16 21.48 17.87 20.92
N SER A 17 22.06 17.45 19.80
CA SER A 17 21.49 16.34 19.03
C SER A 17 21.38 15.17 20.00
N GLU A 18 20.16 14.69 20.31
CA GLU A 18 19.99 13.46 21.08
C GLU A 18 20.80 12.38 20.37
N GLY A 19 21.89 11.97 21.00
CA GLY A 19 22.79 10.99 20.43
C GLY A 19 22.14 9.62 20.47
N ALA A 20 21.97 8.98 19.31
CA ALA A 20 21.54 7.59 19.27
C ALA A 20 22.72 6.71 19.69
N VAL A 21 22.54 5.87 20.72
CA VAL A 21 23.50 4.84 21.15
C VAL A 21 22.95 3.47 20.78
N GLN A 22 23.74 2.66 20.08
CA GLN A 22 23.46 1.26 19.78
C GLN A 22 24.50 0.37 20.43
N VAL A 23 24.04 -0.70 21.09
CA VAL A 23 24.89 -1.68 21.77
C VAL A 23 24.85 -2.98 20.99
N ASP A 24 26.03 -3.51 20.63
CA ASP A 24 26.14 -4.82 20.00
C ASP A 24 25.88 -5.94 21.01
N PRO A 25 25.39 -7.12 20.59
CA PRO A 25 25.28 -8.27 21.47
C PRO A 25 26.63 -8.65 22.10
N PHE A 26 26.61 -8.91 23.40
CA PHE A 26 27.78 -9.34 24.16
C PHE A 26 27.85 -10.87 24.23
N TRP A 27 28.96 -11.43 23.76
CA TRP A 27 29.17 -12.88 23.73
C TRP A 27 29.92 -13.32 24.99
N ALA A 28 29.19 -13.76 26.01
CA ALA A 28 29.65 -13.97 27.39
C ALA A 28 30.89 -14.87 27.56
N GLN A 29 31.17 -15.74 26.59
CA GLN A 29 32.30 -16.67 26.60
C GLN A 29 33.30 -16.45 25.47
N GLU A 30 33.04 -15.50 24.56
CA GLU A 30 33.92 -15.20 23.42
C GLU A 30 34.63 -13.87 23.55
N THR A 31 33.96 -12.88 24.14
CA THR A 31 34.39 -11.49 24.20
C THR A 31 34.54 -11.03 25.64
N THR A 32 35.40 -10.04 25.86
CA THR A 32 35.61 -9.42 27.19
C THR A 32 35.14 -7.97 27.22
N GLN A 33 34.59 -7.49 26.11
CA GLN A 33 34.17 -6.12 25.90
C GLN A 33 32.76 -6.10 25.29
N ILE A 34 31.91 -5.22 25.80
CA ILE A 34 30.69 -4.80 25.11
C ILE A 34 31.09 -3.72 24.11
N THR A 35 30.65 -3.84 22.87
CA THR A 35 30.92 -2.85 21.82
C THR A 35 29.63 -2.21 21.35
N GLY A 36 29.76 -1.14 20.59
CA GLY A 36 28.65 -0.51 19.92
C GLY A 36 29.04 0.82 19.32
N SER A 37 28.04 1.58 18.92
CA SER A 37 28.20 2.89 18.29
C SER A 37 27.37 3.95 18.98
N TYR A 38 27.78 5.20 18.82
CA TYR A 38 27.05 6.36 19.28
C TYR A 38 27.14 7.50 18.25
N THR A 39 26.10 8.33 18.20
CA THR A 39 26.07 9.58 17.45
C THR A 39 25.83 10.75 18.41
N GLY A 40 26.04 12.00 17.97
CA GLY A 40 25.83 13.17 18.84
C GLY A 40 26.92 13.34 19.91
N THR A 41 26.52 13.72 21.13
CA THR A 41 27.47 13.98 22.24
C THR A 41 28.27 12.75 22.61
N GLU A 42 29.60 12.87 22.58
CA GLU A 42 30.52 11.81 22.98
C GLU A 42 30.38 11.48 24.48
N PRO A 43 30.09 10.22 24.85
CA PRO A 43 30.05 9.82 26.25
C PRO A 43 31.43 9.93 26.90
N PHE A 44 31.46 10.41 28.15
CA PHE A 44 32.70 10.49 28.92
C PHE A 44 33.03 9.15 29.60
N ARG A 45 32.00 8.45 30.10
CA ARG A 45 32.11 7.12 30.71
C ARG A 45 30.76 6.43 30.69
N ALA A 46 30.72 5.11 30.78
CA ALA A 46 29.51 4.34 31.01
C ALA A 46 29.53 3.63 32.37
N VAL A 47 28.34 3.33 32.88
CA VAL A 47 28.10 2.56 34.10
C VAL A 47 27.42 1.26 33.72
N LEU A 48 28.06 0.13 34.01
CA LEU A 48 27.47 -1.19 33.84
C LEU A 48 26.60 -1.52 35.04
N GLN A 49 25.34 -1.84 34.77
CA GLN A 49 24.42 -2.41 35.75
C GLN A 49 24.13 -3.86 35.39
N VAL A 50 24.15 -4.73 36.40
CA VAL A 50 23.86 -6.16 36.28
C VAL A 50 22.83 -6.50 37.36
N ASN A 51 21.67 -7.02 36.96
CA ASN A 51 20.55 -7.36 37.84
C ASN A 51 20.17 -6.19 38.77
N GLY A 52 20.06 -4.98 38.21
CA GLY A 52 19.70 -3.75 38.93
C GLY A 52 20.79 -3.17 39.84
N LYS A 53 21.99 -3.74 39.88
CA LYS A 53 23.11 -3.26 40.69
C LYS A 53 24.25 -2.74 39.83
N GLN A 54 24.79 -1.57 40.17
CA GLN A 54 26.01 -1.05 39.56
C GLN A 54 27.18 -2.01 39.81
N HIS A 55 27.81 -2.48 38.73
CA HIS A 55 28.91 -3.43 38.76
C HIS A 55 30.26 -2.73 38.55
N SER A 56 30.39 -1.92 37.50
CA SER A 56 31.61 -1.18 37.19
C SER A 56 31.31 0.14 36.47
N THR A 57 32.32 0.99 36.35
CA THR A 57 32.24 2.25 35.60
C THR A 57 33.51 2.40 34.77
N GLY A 58 33.38 2.80 33.50
CA GLY A 58 34.50 2.90 32.56
C GLY A 58 34.05 2.99 31.11
N GLY A 59 34.85 2.47 30.19
CA GLY A 59 34.58 2.50 28.75
C GLY A 59 35.50 3.45 27.99
N THR A 60 35.80 3.10 26.76
CA THR A 60 36.57 3.90 25.81
C THR A 60 35.64 4.33 24.69
N PHE A 61 35.58 5.63 24.42
CA PHE A 61 34.73 6.25 23.40
C PHE A 61 35.66 6.95 22.41
N ASN A 62 35.50 6.65 21.12
CA ASN A 62 36.31 7.29 20.08
C ASN A 62 35.62 7.15 18.72
N ASN A 63 35.54 8.24 17.95
CA ASN A 63 35.03 8.27 16.58
C ASN A 63 33.64 7.63 16.42
N GLY A 64 32.72 7.86 17.36
CA GLY A 64 31.36 7.31 17.30
C GLY A 64 31.26 5.81 17.60
N LEU A 65 32.32 5.19 18.10
CA LEU A 65 32.34 3.81 18.56
C LEU A 65 32.72 3.75 20.04
N PHE A 66 32.20 2.75 20.75
CA PHE A 66 32.61 2.49 22.13
C PHE A 66 33.01 1.05 22.38
N GLN A 67 33.88 0.89 23.38
CA GLN A 67 34.27 -0.39 23.95
C GLN A 67 34.18 -0.30 25.47
N TYR A 68 33.45 -1.21 26.09
CA TYR A 68 33.31 -1.29 27.54
C TYR A 68 33.85 -2.62 28.03
N PHE A 69 34.96 -2.61 28.77
CA PHE A 69 35.55 -3.83 29.31
C PHE A 69 34.73 -4.37 30.49
N VAL A 70 34.23 -5.59 30.35
CA VAL A 70 33.47 -6.29 31.40
C VAL A 70 34.30 -7.38 32.07
N GLY A 71 35.26 -7.96 31.35
CA GLY A 71 36.05 -9.09 31.82
C GLY A 71 35.45 -10.44 31.41
N LYS A 72 36.22 -11.52 31.63
CA LYS A 72 35.81 -12.88 31.25
C LYS A 72 34.86 -13.46 32.30
N ASP A 73 33.82 -14.17 31.85
CA ASP A 73 32.91 -14.93 32.71
C ASP A 73 32.12 -14.08 33.73
N VAL A 74 32.00 -12.76 33.48
CA VAL A 74 31.34 -11.79 34.37
C VAL A 74 29.83 -11.69 34.14
N LEU A 75 29.39 -11.73 32.87
CA LEU A 75 27.97 -11.69 32.50
C LEU A 75 27.51 -13.05 32.01
N ARG A 76 26.24 -13.34 32.25
CA ARG A 76 25.55 -14.53 31.76
C ARG A 76 24.25 -14.11 31.07
N PRO A 77 23.73 -14.87 30.09
CA PRO A 77 22.48 -14.57 29.40
C PRO A 77 21.25 -14.44 30.31
N GLU A 78 21.27 -15.03 31.50
CA GLU A 78 20.23 -14.82 32.51
C GLU A 78 20.32 -13.48 33.24
N ASP A 79 21.42 -12.74 33.11
CA ASP A 79 21.58 -11.44 33.76
C ASP A 79 20.81 -10.35 33.02
N GLU A 80 20.13 -9.48 33.77
CA GLU A 80 19.61 -8.22 33.26
C GLU A 80 20.76 -7.21 33.20
N VAL A 81 21.27 -6.95 32.01
CA VAL A 81 22.45 -6.08 31.82
C VAL A 81 22.07 -4.80 31.09
N SER A 82 22.50 -3.66 31.62
CA SER A 82 22.40 -2.37 30.94
C SER A 82 23.65 -1.52 31.10
N LEU A 83 23.90 -0.65 30.12
CA LEU A 83 24.93 0.38 30.14
C LEU A 83 24.28 1.76 30.14
N SER A 84 24.54 2.54 31.19
CA SER A 84 24.18 3.96 31.26
C SER A 84 25.37 4.81 30.85
N PHE A 85 25.27 5.54 29.75
CA PHE A 85 26.30 6.40 29.18
C PHE A 85 26.18 7.79 29.80
N LEU A 86 27.26 8.33 30.34
CA LEU A 86 27.29 9.58 31.09
C LEU A 86 28.12 10.65 30.36
N ASP A 87 27.72 11.90 30.49
CA ASP A 87 28.49 13.04 30.00
C ASP A 87 29.62 13.45 30.96
N THR A 88 30.33 14.53 30.64
CA THR A 88 31.44 15.06 31.45
C THR A 88 31.01 15.63 32.81
N LYS A 89 29.73 15.96 32.99
CA LYS A 89 29.14 16.42 34.26
C LYS A 89 28.64 15.25 35.11
N GLY A 90 28.52 14.06 34.50
CA GLY A 90 28.03 12.85 35.14
C GLY A 90 26.54 12.63 34.92
N ASP A 91 25.88 13.43 34.08
CA ASP A 91 24.48 13.28 33.73
C ASP A 91 24.31 12.15 32.70
N SER A 92 23.21 11.41 32.81
CA SER A 92 22.93 10.29 31.89
C SER A 92 22.51 10.79 30.51
N ILE A 93 23.26 10.40 29.48
CA ILE A 93 22.98 10.67 28.06
C ILE A 93 21.98 9.64 27.52
N ALA A 94 22.19 8.36 27.83
CA ALA A 94 21.35 7.26 27.40
C ALA A 94 21.56 6.03 28.29
N THR A 95 20.57 5.17 28.43
CA THR A 95 20.73 3.83 29.02
C THR A 95 20.25 2.80 28.02
N GLN A 96 21.09 1.80 27.73
CA GLN A 96 20.77 0.73 26.78
C GLN A 96 20.94 -0.63 27.43
N SER A 97 19.99 -1.53 27.15
CA SER A 97 20.12 -2.94 27.51
C SER A 97 21.19 -3.61 26.66
N VAL A 98 21.94 -4.54 27.26
CA VAL A 98 22.97 -5.34 26.60
C VAL A 98 22.43 -6.74 26.41
N SER A 99 22.25 -7.19 25.16
CA SER A 99 21.89 -8.59 24.89
C SER A 99 23.09 -9.50 25.15
N VAL A 100 23.04 -10.30 26.21
CA VAL A 100 24.10 -11.25 26.56
C VAL A 100 23.77 -12.63 25.97
N LEU A 101 24.64 -13.18 25.13
CA LEU A 101 24.43 -14.44 24.41
C LEU A 101 25.59 -15.43 24.66
N TRP A 102 25.28 -16.72 24.81
CA TRP A 102 26.31 -17.78 24.76
C TRP A 102 26.52 -18.28 23.33
N ALA A 103 25.46 -18.37 22.53
CA ALA A 103 25.49 -18.76 21.12
C ALA A 103 24.27 -18.19 20.37
N GLN A 104 24.33 -18.19 19.05
CA GLN A 104 23.18 -17.87 18.19
C GLN A 104 23.21 -18.75 16.93
N LEU A 105 22.06 -19.30 16.57
CA LEU A 105 21.85 -19.96 15.28
C LEU A 105 21.26 -18.93 14.31
N PHE A 106 21.80 -18.84 13.09
CA PHE A 106 21.31 -17.91 12.06
C PHE A 106 20.45 -18.61 11.01
N LYS A 107 20.81 -19.85 10.65
CA LYS A 107 20.09 -20.63 9.63
C LYS A 107 20.21 -22.12 9.91
N ALA A 108 19.13 -22.87 9.70
CA ALA A 108 19.13 -24.32 9.56
C ALA A 108 18.15 -24.71 8.45
N HIS A 109 18.59 -25.55 7.51
CA HIS A 109 17.76 -26.00 6.40
C HIS A 109 17.97 -27.48 6.10
N TYR A 110 16.90 -28.14 5.70
CA TYR A 110 16.82 -29.53 5.31
C TYR A 110 16.18 -29.63 3.93
N ALA A 111 16.95 -30.01 2.91
CA ALA A 111 16.35 -30.37 1.63
C ALA A 111 15.81 -31.80 1.72
N CYS A 112 14.53 -32.00 1.38
CA CYS A 112 13.90 -33.32 1.47
C CYS A 112 14.74 -34.41 0.78
N LYS A 113 14.82 -35.57 1.44
CA LYS A 113 15.64 -36.73 1.04
C LYS A 113 17.17 -36.56 1.12
N ARG A 114 17.71 -35.45 1.64
CA ARG A 114 19.12 -35.40 2.03
C ARG A 114 19.39 -36.14 3.33
N ALA A 115 20.67 -36.47 3.54
CA ALA A 115 21.14 -37.10 4.76
C ALA A 115 21.48 -36.10 5.86
N THR A 116 21.51 -34.79 5.58
CA THR A 116 22.01 -33.75 6.50
C THR A 116 21.10 -32.52 6.54
N ILE A 117 20.98 -31.92 7.72
CA ILE A 117 20.53 -30.55 7.96
C ILE A 117 21.78 -29.67 8.01
N GLU A 118 21.77 -28.52 7.34
CA GLU A 118 22.94 -27.64 7.30
C GLU A 118 22.58 -26.23 7.77
N GLY A 119 23.58 -25.51 8.28
CA GLY A 119 23.31 -24.19 8.84
C GLY A 119 24.53 -23.39 9.27
N THR A 120 24.26 -22.22 9.84
CA THR A 120 25.27 -21.26 10.32
C THR A 120 24.97 -20.80 11.74
N TYR A 121 26.03 -20.55 12.52
CA TYR A 121 25.95 -20.19 13.93
C TYR A 121 27.14 -19.33 14.39
N GLN A 122 27.01 -18.72 15.57
CA GLN A 122 28.09 -18.09 16.33
C GLN A 122 28.07 -18.63 17.77
N GLY A 123 29.24 -18.72 18.41
CA GLY A 123 29.42 -19.37 19.72
C GLY A 123 30.56 -20.41 19.74
N ARG A 124 31.71 -20.09 20.35
CA ARG A 124 32.89 -20.98 20.51
C ARG A 124 32.60 -22.19 21.39
N SER A 125 31.58 -22.08 22.24
CA SER A 125 31.19 -23.10 23.19
C SER A 125 30.23 -24.12 22.61
N VAL A 126 29.67 -23.89 21.41
CA VAL A 126 28.84 -24.89 20.74
C VAL A 126 29.70 -26.10 20.38
N LYS A 127 29.30 -27.29 20.84
CA LYS A 127 29.98 -28.56 20.57
C LYS A 127 29.08 -29.60 19.90
N LEU A 128 27.77 -29.52 20.16
CA LEU A 128 26.78 -30.38 19.53
C LEU A 128 25.42 -29.66 19.45
N PHE A 129 24.51 -30.26 18.70
CA PHE A 129 23.13 -29.84 18.61
C PHE A 129 22.19 -30.96 19.05
N LYS A 130 21.02 -30.56 19.56
CA LYS A 130 19.87 -31.42 19.76
C LYS A 130 18.88 -31.15 18.65
N LEU A 131 18.51 -32.19 17.89
CA LEU A 131 17.39 -32.13 16.96
C LEU A 131 16.13 -32.63 17.67
N SER A 132 15.08 -31.84 17.61
CA SER A 132 13.76 -32.20 18.13
C SER A 132 12.68 -31.96 17.09
N GLN A 133 11.57 -32.69 17.23
CA GLN A 133 10.39 -32.56 16.40
C GLN A 133 9.19 -32.21 17.28
N GLU A 134 8.33 -31.33 16.79
CA GLU A 134 7.03 -31.11 17.40
C GLU A 134 6.04 -32.17 16.92
N THR A 135 5.45 -32.88 17.89
CA THR A 135 4.44 -33.91 17.66
C THR A 135 3.07 -33.29 17.42
N LYS A 136 2.12 -34.06 16.88
CA LYS A 136 0.75 -33.59 16.58
C LYS A 136 -0.01 -33.04 17.80
N ASP A 137 0.38 -33.44 19.00
CA ASP A 137 -0.22 -32.98 20.26
C ASP A 137 0.48 -31.73 20.84
N GLY A 138 1.42 -31.13 20.09
CA GLY A 138 2.20 -29.95 20.51
C GLY A 138 3.37 -30.24 21.45
N ASN A 139 3.68 -31.52 21.72
CA ASN A 139 4.81 -31.90 22.56
C ASN A 139 6.12 -31.97 21.75
N GLU A 140 7.24 -31.63 22.38
CA GLU A 140 8.59 -31.77 21.80
C GLU A 140 9.13 -33.18 22.03
N GLU A 141 9.42 -33.89 20.95
CA GLU A 141 10.13 -35.17 20.97
C GLU A 141 11.59 -34.97 20.54
N VAL A 142 12.53 -35.49 21.33
CA VAL A 142 13.96 -35.42 21.00
C VAL A 142 14.30 -36.54 20.01
N ILE A 143 14.76 -36.15 18.83
CA ILE A 143 15.02 -37.06 17.71
C ILE A 143 16.43 -37.64 17.78
N SER A 144 17.43 -36.78 17.98
CA SER A 144 18.83 -37.19 18.15
C SER A 144 19.68 -36.05 18.72
N TRP A 145 20.90 -36.40 19.11
CA TRP A 145 21.96 -35.46 19.46
C TRP A 145 23.14 -35.67 18.50
N GLY A 146 23.77 -34.59 18.04
CA GLY A 146 24.90 -34.70 17.13
C GLY A 146 25.24 -33.41 16.39
N GLY A 147 25.78 -33.54 15.18
CA GLY A 147 26.21 -32.44 14.34
C GLY A 147 27.72 -32.26 14.32
N SER A 148 28.25 -32.09 13.11
CA SER A 148 29.65 -31.78 12.83
C SER A 148 29.81 -30.28 12.61
N LEU A 149 30.75 -29.69 13.32
CA LEU A 149 31.17 -28.30 13.12
C LEU A 149 32.22 -28.29 12.00
N LEU A 150 32.05 -27.44 10.99
CA LEU A 150 32.80 -27.51 9.74
C LEU A 150 33.78 -26.33 9.52
N GLU A 151 34.12 -25.56 10.58
CA GLU A 151 34.77 -24.23 10.53
C GLU A 151 35.67 -23.94 9.32
N GLU A 152 35.39 -22.85 8.59
CA GLU A 152 36.29 -21.72 8.24
C GLU A 152 35.37 -20.49 7.95
N GLU A 153 35.62 -19.35 8.60
CA GLU A 153 34.86 -18.06 8.57
C GLU A 153 33.67 -17.88 9.55
N THR A 154 33.38 -16.61 9.88
CA THR A 154 32.31 -16.17 10.81
C THR A 154 31.17 -15.54 9.99
N PRO A 155 29.91 -16.01 10.11
CA PRO A 155 29.42 -17.03 11.05
C PRO A 155 29.85 -18.46 10.68
N LYS A 156 30.13 -19.27 11.71
CA LYS A 156 30.61 -20.65 11.58
C LYS A 156 29.54 -21.56 10.96
N ARG A 157 29.95 -22.64 10.30
CA ARG A 157 29.05 -23.62 9.66
C ARG A 157 28.93 -24.92 10.44
N PHE A 158 27.76 -25.55 10.36
CA PHE A 158 27.53 -26.91 10.84
C PHE A 158 26.81 -27.78 9.80
N SER A 159 26.99 -29.10 9.93
CA SER A 159 26.21 -30.12 9.22
C SER A 159 25.75 -31.17 10.22
N TYR A 160 24.47 -31.52 10.19
CA TYR A 160 23.83 -32.42 11.13
C TYR A 160 23.24 -33.61 10.40
N TRP A 161 23.78 -34.80 10.60
CA TRP A 161 23.30 -35.99 9.93
C TRP A 161 21.97 -36.48 10.50
N VAL A 162 20.98 -36.67 9.63
CA VAL A 162 19.64 -37.15 9.96
C VAL A 162 19.27 -38.45 9.23
N GLY A 163 19.99 -38.82 8.18
CA GLY A 163 19.64 -39.96 7.31
C GLY A 163 18.77 -39.55 6.12
N VAL A 164 18.85 -40.32 5.03
CA VAL A 164 18.13 -40.05 3.77
C VAL A 164 16.63 -40.27 3.96
N SER A 165 15.80 -39.38 3.41
CA SER A 165 14.34 -39.49 3.37
C SER A 165 13.65 -39.58 4.74
N ARG A 166 14.23 -38.95 5.78
CA ARG A 166 13.69 -39.04 7.14
C ARG A 166 12.50 -38.10 7.40
N PHE A 167 12.48 -36.93 6.77
CA PHE A 167 11.47 -35.89 7.04
C PHE A 167 10.81 -35.35 5.77
N THR A 168 9.59 -34.88 5.95
CA THR A 168 8.69 -34.29 4.94
C THR A 168 8.43 -32.82 5.26
N PRO A 169 7.90 -32.02 4.30
CA PRO A 169 7.60 -30.60 4.55
C PRO A 169 6.54 -30.35 5.64
N GLU A 170 5.77 -31.37 6.02
CA GLU A 170 4.79 -31.30 7.11
C GLU A 170 5.44 -31.41 8.50
N ASP A 171 6.71 -31.77 8.58
CA ASP A 171 7.41 -31.94 9.85
C ASP A 171 7.90 -30.60 10.41
N HIS A 172 7.67 -30.37 11.70
CA HIS A 172 8.15 -29.19 12.41
C HIS A 172 9.39 -29.56 13.24
N LEU A 173 10.56 -29.25 12.71
CA LEU A 173 11.84 -29.60 13.31
C LEU A 173 12.51 -28.39 13.95
N PHE A 174 13.22 -28.62 15.05
CA PHE A 174 13.98 -27.59 15.77
C PHE A 174 15.39 -28.07 16.10
N LEU A 175 16.36 -27.17 16.02
CA LEU A 175 17.73 -27.38 16.47
C LEU A 175 18.05 -26.47 17.66
N THR A 176 18.70 -27.04 18.67
CA THR A 176 19.18 -26.30 19.85
C THR A 176 20.69 -26.54 20.02
N PRO A 177 21.53 -25.50 20.18
CA PRO A 177 22.96 -25.66 20.37
C PRO A 177 23.32 -25.93 21.85
N TYR A 178 24.33 -26.79 22.07
CA TYR A 178 24.76 -27.23 23.40
C TYR A 178 26.29 -27.20 23.57
N ASP A 179 26.74 -27.06 24.82
CA ASP A 179 28.16 -27.14 25.19
C ASP A 179 28.67 -28.58 25.38
N GLU A 180 29.97 -28.73 25.71
CA GLU A 180 30.61 -30.03 25.95
C GLU A 180 30.02 -30.82 27.13
N LYS A 181 29.33 -30.13 28.04
CA LYS A 181 28.71 -30.70 29.25
C LYS A 181 27.23 -31.01 29.05
N GLY A 182 26.67 -30.69 27.89
CA GLY A 182 25.26 -30.89 27.57
C GLY A 182 24.33 -29.80 28.11
N ASN A 183 24.82 -28.59 28.37
CA ASN A 183 23.98 -27.43 28.71
C ASN A 183 23.54 -26.66 27.45
N PRO A 184 22.27 -26.21 27.36
CA PRO A 184 21.79 -25.44 26.21
C PRO A 184 22.44 -24.06 26.19
N LEU A 185 22.90 -23.62 25.02
CA LEU A 185 23.60 -22.34 24.83
C LEU A 185 22.72 -21.26 24.18
N ALA A 186 21.60 -21.65 23.58
CA ALA A 186 20.61 -20.74 23.02
C ALA A 186 19.23 -21.40 23.00
N GLY A 187 18.19 -20.63 22.66
CA GLY A 187 16.87 -21.17 22.37
C GLY A 187 16.87 -22.10 21.14
N ARG A 188 15.79 -22.88 21.01
CA ARG A 188 15.58 -23.76 19.84
C ARG A 188 15.24 -22.92 18.59
N MET A 189 15.80 -23.28 17.43
CA MET A 189 15.56 -22.63 16.15
C MET A 189 14.87 -23.59 15.17
N PRO A 190 13.83 -23.16 14.43
CA PRO A 190 13.18 -24.02 13.44
C PRO A 190 14.14 -24.39 12.29
N VAL A 191 13.97 -25.59 11.75
CA VAL A 191 14.66 -26.06 10.54
C VAL A 191 13.73 -25.87 9.34
N MET A 192 14.20 -25.14 8.34
CA MET A 192 13.43 -24.93 7.10
C MET A 192 13.49 -26.18 6.22
N ILE A 193 12.35 -26.79 5.90
CA ILE A 193 12.26 -27.97 5.03
C ILE A 193 11.92 -27.52 3.59
N GLU A 194 12.74 -27.91 2.61
CA GLU A 194 12.61 -27.50 1.20
C GLU A 194 12.04 -28.64 0.32
N ASP A 195 10.96 -28.36 -0.44
CA ASP A 195 10.28 -29.28 -1.39
C ASP A 195 10.26 -28.75 -2.84
N ALA A 196 10.26 -29.65 -3.83
CA ALA A 196 10.27 -29.32 -5.26
C ALA A 196 8.90 -29.55 -5.90
N THR A 197 8.30 -28.50 -6.48
CA THR A 197 6.97 -28.57 -7.11
C THR A 197 7.04 -28.18 -8.58
N LEU A 198 6.19 -28.80 -9.42
CA LEU A 198 5.94 -28.38 -10.81
C LEU A 198 4.49 -27.92 -10.95
N THR A 199 4.28 -26.79 -11.63
CA THR A 199 2.96 -26.31 -12.06
C THR A 199 2.97 -26.21 -13.58
N LEU A 200 2.16 -27.04 -14.27
CA LEU A 200 2.15 -27.11 -15.73
C LEU A 200 1.19 -26.07 -16.35
N ASP A 201 1.62 -25.41 -17.42
CA ASP A 201 0.74 -24.66 -18.31
C ASP A 201 -0.11 -25.62 -19.18
N PRO A 202 -1.26 -25.18 -19.74
CA PRO A 202 -2.08 -26.03 -20.60
C PRO A 202 -1.30 -26.52 -21.83
N TYR A 203 -1.14 -27.84 -21.97
CA TYR A 203 -0.49 -28.46 -23.12
C TYR A 203 -1.52 -28.84 -24.19
N TYR A 204 -1.36 -28.32 -25.41
CA TYR A 204 -2.18 -28.73 -26.54
C TYR A 204 -1.50 -29.84 -27.32
N GLN A 205 -2.33 -30.75 -27.85
CA GLN A 205 -1.87 -31.89 -28.64
C GLN A 205 -0.97 -31.40 -29.79
N ASN A 206 0.21 -32.00 -29.90
CA ASN A 206 1.25 -31.71 -30.88
C ASN A 206 1.99 -30.35 -30.69
N ASP A 207 1.89 -29.72 -29.52
CA ASP A 207 2.81 -28.63 -29.16
C ASP A 207 4.25 -29.18 -29.03
N ALA A 208 5.24 -28.34 -29.38
CA ALA A 208 6.63 -28.76 -29.34
C ALA A 208 7.16 -28.91 -27.90
N GLU A 209 6.68 -28.06 -26.99
CA GLU A 209 7.17 -27.94 -25.62
C GLU A 209 6.00 -27.92 -24.63
N LEU A 210 6.21 -28.56 -23.49
CA LEU A 210 5.43 -28.39 -22.27
C LEU A 210 6.14 -27.37 -21.40
N THR A 211 5.42 -26.37 -20.91
CA THR A 211 5.96 -25.27 -20.12
C THR A 211 5.28 -25.17 -18.77
N GLY A 212 5.87 -24.41 -17.85
CA GLY A 212 5.27 -24.16 -16.56
C GLY A 212 6.23 -23.52 -15.56
N LYS A 213 5.87 -23.56 -14.28
CA LYS A 213 6.63 -23.04 -13.15
C LYS A 213 7.19 -24.17 -12.29
N TYR A 214 8.26 -23.88 -11.57
CA TYR A 214 8.79 -24.80 -10.56
C TYR A 214 9.30 -24.08 -9.31
N THR A 215 9.34 -24.82 -8.21
CA THR A 215 10.04 -24.45 -6.98
C THR A 215 11.06 -25.53 -6.61
N GLY A 216 12.01 -25.19 -5.75
CA GLY A 216 13.06 -26.11 -5.31
C GLY A 216 14.20 -26.24 -6.31
N SER A 217 15.20 -27.06 -5.96
CA SER A 217 16.42 -27.26 -6.75
C SER A 217 16.23 -28.39 -7.77
N ILE A 218 15.78 -28.05 -8.97
CA ILE A 218 15.52 -28.98 -10.09
C ILE A 218 16.59 -28.78 -11.18
N GLU A 219 17.17 -29.88 -11.67
CA GLU A 219 18.12 -29.88 -12.80
C GLU A 219 17.43 -30.22 -14.12
N GLY A 220 16.42 -31.09 -14.08
CA GLY A 220 15.67 -31.51 -15.25
C GLY A 220 14.41 -32.29 -14.86
N ALA A 221 13.73 -32.87 -15.83
CA ALA A 221 12.60 -33.77 -15.59
C ALA A 221 12.64 -35.00 -16.50
N SER A 222 11.96 -36.05 -16.06
CA SER A 222 11.77 -37.33 -16.73
C SER A 222 10.31 -37.47 -17.14
N LEU A 223 10.04 -37.69 -18.43
CA LEU A 223 8.72 -37.91 -18.99
C LEU A 223 8.44 -39.42 -19.06
N TYR A 224 7.31 -39.84 -18.55
CA TYR A 224 6.81 -41.22 -18.59
C TYR A 224 5.47 -41.28 -19.33
N ILE A 225 5.20 -42.41 -19.97
CA ILE A 225 3.91 -42.66 -20.62
C ILE A 225 3.39 -44.03 -20.18
N GLY A 226 2.14 -44.09 -19.71
CA GLY A 226 1.47 -45.36 -19.42
C GLY A 226 2.08 -46.18 -18.28
N GLY A 227 2.76 -45.52 -17.31
CA GLY A 227 3.35 -46.19 -16.14
C GLY A 227 4.59 -47.03 -16.44
N GLN A 228 5.30 -46.77 -17.54
CA GLN A 228 6.55 -47.45 -17.88
C GLN A 228 7.64 -47.22 -16.82
N GLU A 229 8.48 -48.23 -16.54
CA GLU A 229 9.58 -48.13 -15.57
C GLU A 229 10.72 -47.22 -16.03
N LYS A 230 10.86 -46.99 -17.34
CA LYS A 230 11.89 -46.12 -17.91
C LYS A 230 11.26 -44.87 -18.52
N PRO A 231 11.88 -43.69 -18.34
CA PRO A 231 11.36 -42.49 -18.96
C PRO A 231 11.53 -42.54 -20.48
N VAL A 232 10.49 -42.11 -21.19
CA VAL A 232 10.52 -41.97 -22.66
C VAL A 232 11.38 -40.79 -23.09
N ARG A 233 11.61 -39.82 -22.19
CA ARG A 233 12.47 -38.66 -22.41
C ARG A 233 12.97 -38.09 -21.08
N GLN A 234 14.19 -37.57 -21.07
CA GLN A 234 14.74 -36.82 -19.94
C GLN A 234 15.35 -35.50 -20.44
N GLY A 235 15.32 -34.47 -19.61
CA GLY A 235 15.91 -33.16 -19.89
C GLY A 235 15.00 -32.00 -19.48
N GLY A 236 14.99 -30.93 -20.28
CA GLY A 236 14.26 -29.70 -20.01
C GLY A 236 15.16 -28.59 -19.49
N GLU A 237 14.75 -27.35 -19.72
CA GLU A 237 15.42 -26.14 -19.20
C GLU A 237 14.65 -25.68 -17.96
N PHE A 238 15.32 -25.59 -16.81
CA PHE A 238 14.76 -25.13 -15.54
C PHE A 238 15.55 -23.90 -15.08
N LYS A 239 14.97 -22.72 -15.26
CA LYS A 239 15.66 -21.45 -14.98
C LYS A 239 14.68 -20.39 -14.52
N ASP A 240 15.09 -19.58 -13.54
CA ASP A 240 14.34 -18.42 -13.05
C ASP A 240 12.90 -18.77 -12.61
N GLY A 241 12.71 -19.98 -12.04
CA GLY A 241 11.41 -20.48 -11.57
C GLY A 241 10.45 -20.93 -12.69
N MET A 242 10.89 -20.91 -13.95
CA MET A 242 10.15 -21.38 -15.12
C MET A 242 10.83 -22.61 -15.74
N PHE A 243 10.05 -23.49 -16.35
CA PHE A 243 10.63 -24.59 -17.13
C PHE A 243 10.04 -24.74 -18.53
N ARG A 244 10.87 -25.27 -19.43
CA ARG A 244 10.49 -25.72 -20.77
C ARG A 244 10.95 -27.15 -20.97
N PHE A 245 10.03 -28.02 -21.38
CA PHE A 245 10.29 -29.43 -21.59
C PHE A 245 9.85 -29.84 -22.99
N TYR A 246 10.80 -30.23 -23.84
CA TYR A 246 10.50 -30.65 -25.20
C TYR A 246 9.72 -31.98 -25.22
N MET A 247 8.51 -31.97 -25.80
CA MET A 247 7.62 -33.14 -25.82
C MET A 247 7.91 -34.05 -27.03
N GLY A 248 8.25 -33.46 -28.18
CA GLY A 248 8.47 -34.18 -29.43
C GLY A 248 7.22 -34.93 -29.93
N LYS A 249 7.40 -35.84 -30.90
CA LYS A 249 6.31 -36.69 -31.40
C LYS A 249 6.05 -37.82 -30.40
N LEU A 250 4.89 -37.80 -29.74
CA LEU A 250 4.47 -38.82 -28.77
C LEU A 250 3.26 -39.60 -29.30
N ASP A 251 3.27 -40.92 -29.18
CA ASP A 251 2.08 -41.74 -29.43
C ASP A 251 1.17 -41.74 -28.20
N LEU A 252 0.21 -40.83 -28.20
CA LEU A 252 -0.72 -40.58 -27.09
C LEU A 252 -1.72 -41.73 -26.85
N LYS A 253 -1.69 -42.81 -27.65
CA LYS A 253 -2.56 -43.98 -27.47
C LYS A 253 -2.14 -44.89 -26.32
N THR A 254 -0.99 -44.62 -25.68
CA THR A 254 -0.29 -45.57 -24.80
C THR A 254 -0.48 -45.34 -23.29
N GLY A 255 -1.26 -44.33 -22.86
CA GLY A 255 -1.63 -44.12 -21.45
C GLY A 255 -1.41 -42.67 -20.96
N PRO A 256 -1.63 -42.38 -19.65
CA PRO A 256 -1.39 -41.04 -19.10
C PRO A 256 0.09 -40.66 -19.21
N ILE A 257 0.34 -39.37 -19.41
CA ILE A 257 1.69 -38.80 -19.43
C ILE A 257 1.99 -38.18 -18.07
N THR A 258 3.12 -38.52 -17.48
CA THR A 258 3.61 -37.93 -16.23
C THR A 258 5.00 -37.33 -16.42
N LEU A 259 5.23 -36.18 -15.81
CA LEU A 259 6.50 -35.48 -15.75
C LEU A 259 7.02 -35.51 -14.30
N VAL A 260 8.24 -35.99 -14.11
CA VAL A 260 8.85 -36.17 -12.78
C VAL A 260 10.18 -35.41 -12.72
N PRO A 261 10.34 -34.38 -11.88
CA PRO A 261 11.58 -33.61 -11.80
C PRO A 261 12.73 -34.45 -11.22
N TYR A 262 13.98 -34.08 -11.51
CA TYR A 262 15.18 -34.69 -10.94
C TYR A 262 16.26 -33.65 -10.62
N ASN A 263 17.17 -33.98 -9.70
CA ASN A 263 18.25 -33.10 -9.24
C ASN A 263 19.57 -33.30 -10.03
N LYS A 264 20.62 -32.54 -9.71
CA LYS A 264 21.96 -32.66 -10.35
C LYS A 264 22.62 -34.04 -10.23
N SER A 265 22.23 -34.83 -9.24
CA SER A 265 22.71 -36.20 -9.04
C SER A 265 21.94 -37.23 -9.87
N GLY A 266 20.83 -36.83 -10.50
CA GLY A 266 19.94 -37.69 -11.29
C GLY A 266 18.81 -38.35 -10.49
N ASP A 267 18.62 -37.99 -9.21
CA ASP A 267 17.57 -38.58 -8.38
C ASP A 267 16.20 -37.96 -8.69
N LEU A 268 15.16 -38.80 -8.80
CA LEU A 268 13.77 -38.36 -9.00
C LEU A 268 13.19 -37.69 -7.75
N LEU A 269 12.61 -36.50 -7.96
CA LEU A 269 11.92 -35.67 -6.98
C LEU A 269 10.40 -35.88 -7.11
N TYR A 270 9.66 -35.70 -6.02
CA TYR A 270 8.21 -35.93 -5.95
C TYR A 270 7.51 -34.67 -5.44
N PRO A 271 6.22 -34.44 -5.80
CA PRO A 271 5.31 -35.36 -6.49
C PRO A 271 5.52 -35.45 -8.02
N GLU A 272 5.13 -36.58 -8.62
CA GLU A 272 4.98 -36.68 -10.08
C GLU A 272 3.79 -35.84 -10.56
N THR A 273 3.92 -35.24 -11.74
CA THR A 273 2.89 -34.31 -12.26
C THR A 273 2.28 -34.86 -13.54
N GLN A 274 0.96 -35.10 -13.55
CA GLN A 274 0.26 -35.58 -14.74
C GLN A 274 0.07 -34.45 -15.77
N VAL A 275 0.44 -34.70 -17.02
CA VAL A 275 0.25 -33.76 -18.13
C VAL A 275 -1.16 -33.90 -18.70
N MET A 276 -1.96 -32.85 -18.57
CA MET A 276 -3.30 -32.80 -19.14
C MET A 276 -3.24 -32.35 -20.61
N ILE A 277 -3.61 -33.24 -21.53
CA ILE A 277 -3.57 -32.97 -22.98
C ILE A 277 -4.91 -32.38 -23.45
N ARG A 278 -4.87 -31.24 -24.13
CA ARG A 278 -6.05 -30.58 -24.72
C ARG A 278 -6.03 -30.67 -26.25
N ARG A 279 -7.19 -30.83 -26.88
CA ARG A 279 -7.35 -30.59 -28.33
C ARG A 279 -7.47 -29.09 -28.61
N GLY A 280 -7.18 -28.69 -29.85
CA GLY A 280 -7.34 -27.31 -30.27
C GLY A 280 -8.80 -26.94 -30.55
N ASP A 281 -9.05 -25.64 -30.70
CA ASP A 281 -10.37 -25.08 -30.96
C ASP A 281 -10.30 -24.02 -32.08
N LEU A 282 -11.38 -23.86 -32.83
CA LEU A 282 -11.56 -22.81 -33.84
C LEU A 282 -12.75 -21.91 -33.46
N PHE A 283 -12.55 -20.60 -33.53
CA PHE A 283 -13.56 -19.58 -33.25
C PHE A 283 -13.68 -18.63 -34.45
N PRO A 284 -14.38 -19.05 -35.53
CA PRO A 284 -14.59 -18.18 -36.68
C PRO A 284 -15.48 -16.99 -36.30
N SER A 285 -15.05 -15.79 -36.71
CA SER A 285 -15.88 -14.59 -36.66
C SER A 285 -17.01 -14.67 -37.69
N ALA A 286 -18.05 -13.85 -37.49
CA ALA A 286 -19.16 -13.80 -38.42
C ALA A 286 -18.71 -13.29 -39.80
N TYR A 287 -18.83 -14.15 -40.82
CA TYR A 287 -18.47 -13.84 -42.20
C TYR A 287 -19.52 -12.93 -42.83
N GLY A 288 -19.09 -11.72 -43.19
CA GLY A 288 -19.89 -10.81 -44.00
C GLY A 288 -19.91 -11.27 -45.46
N MET A 289 -21.11 -11.53 -45.99
CA MET A 289 -21.28 -11.99 -47.37
C MET A 289 -20.58 -11.07 -48.37
N GLY A 290 -19.78 -11.65 -49.27
CA GLY A 290 -19.02 -10.93 -50.30
C GLY A 290 -17.56 -10.62 -49.93
N ARG A 291 -17.12 -10.92 -48.68
CA ARG A 291 -15.69 -10.82 -48.31
C ARG A 291 -14.84 -11.92 -48.95
N SER A 292 -13.57 -11.65 -49.16
CA SER A 292 -12.61 -12.64 -49.69
C SER A 292 -12.11 -13.63 -48.65
N GLU A 293 -12.37 -13.43 -47.36
CA GLU A 293 -11.77 -14.23 -46.28
C GLU A 293 -12.74 -14.43 -45.10
N ILE A 294 -12.62 -15.58 -44.43
CA ILE A 294 -13.15 -15.84 -43.08
C ILE A 294 -12.00 -15.62 -42.11
N GLN A 295 -12.24 -14.84 -41.06
CA GLN A 295 -11.25 -14.60 -40.00
C GLN A 295 -11.76 -15.14 -38.67
N GLY A 296 -10.87 -15.37 -37.72
CA GLY A 296 -11.24 -15.81 -36.39
C GLY A 296 -10.04 -16.02 -35.49
N THR A 297 -10.27 -16.61 -34.32
CA THR A 297 -9.22 -17.02 -33.40
C THR A 297 -9.16 -18.53 -33.27
N PHE A 298 -8.06 -19.05 -32.76
CA PHE A 298 -7.87 -20.48 -32.55
C PHE A 298 -7.02 -20.79 -31.31
N LYS A 299 -7.11 -22.02 -30.82
CA LYS A 299 -6.27 -22.58 -29.76
C LYS A 299 -5.64 -23.89 -30.24
N GLY A 300 -4.45 -24.20 -29.72
CA GLY A 300 -3.68 -25.39 -30.10
C GLY A 300 -2.93 -25.24 -31.43
N ASN A 301 -2.11 -26.23 -31.76
CA ASN A 301 -1.21 -26.20 -32.93
C ASN A 301 -1.94 -26.49 -34.27
N ILE A 302 -2.82 -25.59 -34.68
CA ILE A 302 -3.49 -25.62 -35.99
C ILE A 302 -2.60 -24.92 -37.02
N GLN A 303 -2.30 -25.59 -38.12
CA GLN A 303 -1.42 -25.09 -39.18
C GLN A 303 -2.14 -24.92 -40.52
N LEU A 304 -3.27 -25.60 -40.70
CA LEU A 304 -4.12 -25.50 -41.88
C LEU A 304 -5.56 -25.83 -41.53
N ALA A 305 -6.51 -25.36 -42.32
CA ALA A 305 -7.91 -25.73 -42.19
C ALA A 305 -8.50 -26.25 -43.50
N LYS A 306 -9.61 -26.97 -43.35
CA LYS A 306 -10.52 -27.36 -44.42
C LYS A 306 -11.81 -26.58 -44.28
N LEU A 307 -12.17 -25.83 -45.32
CA LEU A 307 -13.49 -25.21 -45.49
C LEU A 307 -14.40 -26.13 -46.31
N GLN A 308 -15.65 -26.27 -45.88
CA GLN A 308 -16.70 -26.95 -46.63
C GLN A 308 -18.00 -26.16 -46.58
N VAL A 309 -18.65 -25.95 -47.74
CA VAL A 309 -19.93 -25.23 -47.87
C VAL A 309 -21.03 -26.20 -48.29
N ASN A 310 -22.16 -26.21 -47.59
CA ASN A 310 -23.37 -27.01 -47.86
C ASN A 310 -23.14 -28.52 -48.04
N GLN A 311 -22.04 -29.06 -47.51
CA GLN A 311 -21.59 -30.42 -47.79
C GLN A 311 -21.37 -30.73 -49.29
N ASP A 312 -21.31 -29.70 -50.14
CA ASP A 312 -21.09 -29.84 -51.58
C ASP A 312 -19.63 -30.26 -51.84
N PRO A 313 -19.37 -31.42 -52.48
CA PRO A 313 -18.02 -31.88 -52.76
C PRO A 313 -17.24 -30.95 -53.70
N GLN A 314 -17.90 -30.09 -54.47
CA GLN A 314 -17.25 -29.08 -55.32
C GLN A 314 -16.89 -27.79 -54.59
N LYS A 315 -17.41 -27.57 -53.37
CA LYS A 315 -17.13 -26.39 -52.52
C LYS A 315 -16.33 -26.77 -51.27
N VAL A 316 -15.23 -27.48 -51.50
CA VAL A 316 -14.22 -27.82 -50.48
C VAL A 316 -12.91 -27.12 -50.80
N SER A 317 -12.32 -26.45 -49.81
CA SER A 317 -11.01 -25.81 -49.94
C SER A 317 -10.13 -26.10 -48.74
N TRP A 318 -8.82 -26.16 -48.96
CA TRP A 318 -7.80 -26.35 -47.95
C TRP A 318 -6.87 -25.14 -47.95
N GLY A 319 -6.49 -24.68 -46.77
CA GLY A 319 -5.57 -23.56 -46.61
C GLY A 319 -5.82 -22.79 -45.33
N GLY A 320 -5.63 -21.47 -45.40
CA GLY A 320 -5.67 -20.56 -44.28
C GLY A 320 -4.30 -20.28 -43.68
N SER A 321 -4.15 -19.09 -43.13
CA SER A 321 -2.96 -18.63 -42.42
C SER A 321 -3.30 -18.60 -40.94
N PHE A 322 -2.50 -19.30 -40.13
CA PHE A 322 -2.67 -19.44 -38.68
C PHE A 322 -1.44 -18.87 -38.01
N HIS A 323 -1.56 -17.70 -37.38
CA HIS A 323 -0.47 -17.08 -36.65
C HIS A 323 -1.00 -16.35 -35.41
N ASP A 324 -0.24 -16.39 -34.31
CA ASP A 324 -0.51 -15.64 -33.09
C ASP A 324 -1.95 -15.77 -32.55
N GLY A 325 -2.50 -16.99 -32.62
CA GLY A 325 -3.85 -17.29 -32.14
C GLY A 325 -4.99 -16.75 -33.00
N THR A 326 -4.68 -16.14 -34.15
CA THR A 326 -5.65 -15.68 -35.15
C THR A 326 -5.50 -16.44 -36.46
N PHE A 327 -6.58 -16.52 -37.23
CA PHE A 327 -6.52 -17.10 -38.57
C PHE A 327 -7.28 -16.28 -39.60
N SER A 328 -6.80 -16.35 -40.83
CA SER A 328 -7.51 -15.94 -42.04
C SER A 328 -7.65 -17.15 -42.97
N PHE A 329 -8.80 -17.32 -43.60
CA PHE A 329 -9.08 -18.37 -44.57
C PHE A 329 -9.72 -17.77 -45.82
N TYR A 330 -9.03 -17.86 -46.96
CA TYR A 330 -9.53 -17.34 -48.23
C TYR A 330 -10.77 -18.09 -48.75
N ILE A 331 -11.76 -17.33 -49.19
CA ILE A 331 -13.02 -17.79 -49.78
C ILE A 331 -13.06 -17.39 -51.24
N ARG A 332 -13.26 -18.39 -52.11
CA ARG A 332 -13.45 -18.13 -53.54
C ARG A 332 -14.75 -17.33 -53.76
N PRO A 333 -14.71 -16.27 -54.60
CA PRO A 333 -15.91 -15.51 -54.93
C PRO A 333 -17.06 -16.41 -55.41
N GLY A 334 -18.27 -16.15 -54.91
CA GLY A 334 -19.48 -16.89 -55.28
C GLY A 334 -19.64 -18.27 -54.61
N TRP A 335 -18.76 -18.68 -53.69
CA TRP A 335 -18.95 -19.95 -52.97
C TRP A 335 -20.03 -19.87 -51.89
N ILE A 336 -20.07 -18.77 -51.15
CA ILE A 336 -21.10 -18.43 -50.16
C ILE A 336 -22.02 -17.39 -50.81
N THR A 337 -23.26 -17.78 -51.05
CA THR A 337 -24.25 -17.07 -51.87
C THR A 337 -25.45 -16.58 -51.07
N GLY A 338 -25.71 -17.12 -49.88
CA GLY A 338 -26.80 -16.67 -49.02
C GLY A 338 -26.60 -17.03 -47.55
N LEU A 339 -27.35 -16.37 -46.66
CA LEU A 339 -27.33 -16.64 -45.21
C LEU A 339 -27.75 -18.06 -44.83
N THR A 340 -28.42 -18.77 -45.74
CA THR A 340 -28.84 -20.16 -45.55
C THR A 340 -27.71 -21.16 -45.86
N ASP A 341 -26.56 -20.70 -46.40
CA ASP A 341 -25.43 -21.58 -46.65
C ASP A 341 -24.82 -22.05 -45.33
N ARG A 342 -24.55 -23.35 -45.21
CA ARG A 342 -23.85 -23.95 -44.09
C ARG A 342 -22.37 -24.02 -44.38
N VAL A 343 -21.58 -23.17 -43.73
CA VAL A 343 -20.13 -23.10 -43.90
C VAL A 343 -19.45 -23.69 -42.67
N THR A 344 -18.58 -24.68 -42.84
CA THR A 344 -17.83 -25.30 -41.74
C THR A 344 -16.33 -25.25 -41.95
N LEU A 345 -15.59 -25.06 -40.86
CA LEU A 345 -14.12 -25.14 -40.80
C LEU A 345 -13.66 -26.28 -39.88
N THR A 346 -12.70 -27.06 -40.33
CA THR A 346 -11.99 -28.07 -39.53
C THR A 346 -10.50 -27.71 -39.53
N GLY A 347 -9.88 -27.65 -38.36
CA GLY A 347 -8.46 -27.31 -38.19
C GLY A 347 -7.59 -28.56 -38.07
N TYR A 348 -6.44 -28.52 -38.72
CA TYR A 348 -5.50 -29.63 -38.85
C TYR A 348 -4.07 -29.23 -38.47
N SER A 349 -3.29 -30.23 -38.05
CA SER A 349 -1.84 -30.09 -37.89
C SER A 349 -1.12 -30.08 -39.25
N SER A 350 0.19 -29.79 -39.25
CA SER A 350 1.04 -29.89 -40.45
C SER A 350 1.10 -31.31 -41.04
N SER A 351 0.78 -32.34 -40.25
CA SER A 351 0.72 -33.74 -40.66
C SER A 351 -0.70 -34.19 -41.06
N GLN A 352 -1.64 -33.25 -41.24
CA GLN A 352 -3.04 -33.48 -41.63
C GLN A 352 -3.87 -34.30 -40.61
N GLU A 353 -3.53 -34.24 -39.33
CA GLU A 353 -4.38 -34.77 -38.26
C GLU A 353 -5.42 -33.73 -37.83
N ILE A 354 -6.66 -34.14 -37.50
CA ILE A 354 -7.70 -33.22 -37.02
C ILE A 354 -7.36 -32.76 -35.60
N ILE A 355 -7.16 -31.45 -35.45
CA ILE A 355 -6.86 -30.79 -34.17
C ILE A 355 -8.10 -30.11 -33.59
N ALA A 356 -8.97 -29.54 -34.44
CA ALA A 356 -10.14 -28.77 -34.03
C ALA A 356 -11.32 -28.88 -35.02
N GLY A 357 -12.56 -28.76 -34.53
CA GLY A 357 -13.76 -28.75 -35.37
C GLY A 357 -14.20 -30.13 -35.89
N PRO A 358 -15.20 -30.19 -36.81
CA PRO A 358 -15.75 -29.07 -37.60
C PRO A 358 -16.56 -28.06 -36.77
N VAL A 359 -16.31 -26.77 -36.98
CA VAL A 359 -17.10 -25.65 -36.41
C VAL A 359 -17.85 -24.91 -37.51
N THR A 360 -19.04 -24.37 -37.19
CA THR A 360 -19.83 -23.59 -38.16
C THR A 360 -19.38 -22.14 -38.15
N VAL A 361 -19.24 -21.53 -39.34
CA VAL A 361 -18.93 -20.11 -39.51
C VAL A 361 -20.24 -19.33 -39.50
N PRO A 362 -20.45 -18.37 -38.57
CA PRO A 362 -21.66 -17.54 -38.58
C PRO A 362 -21.69 -16.67 -39.84
N LEU A 363 -22.85 -16.52 -40.48
CA LEU A 363 -23.02 -15.69 -41.69
C LEU A 363 -23.83 -14.44 -41.37
N GLN A 364 -23.48 -13.29 -41.98
CA GLN A 364 -24.21 -12.02 -41.82
C GLN A 364 -24.28 -11.21 -43.13
N ILE A 365 -25.32 -10.37 -43.28
CA ILE A 365 -25.48 -9.44 -44.41
C ILE A 365 -24.50 -8.29 -44.25
N GLN A 366 -23.85 -7.91 -45.34
CA GLN A 366 -22.99 -6.73 -45.36
C GLN A 366 -23.84 -5.46 -45.24
N ALA A 367 -23.79 -4.79 -44.09
CA ALA A 367 -24.35 -3.45 -43.96
C ALA A 367 -23.58 -2.48 -44.87
N ARG A 368 -24.28 -1.73 -45.74
CA ARG A 368 -23.75 -0.54 -46.42
C ARG A 368 -23.65 0.61 -45.40
N ASN A 369 -22.68 0.48 -44.52
CA ASN A 369 -22.00 1.56 -43.84
C ASN A 369 -20.68 0.92 -43.46
N GLN A 370 -19.57 1.40 -44.05
CA GLN A 370 -18.28 1.13 -43.44
C GLN A 370 -18.28 1.86 -42.11
N VAL A 371 -18.76 1.20 -41.06
CA VAL A 371 -18.13 1.34 -39.75
C VAL A 371 -16.70 0.88 -40.00
N PRO A 372 -15.68 1.73 -39.84
CA PRO A 372 -14.32 1.26 -39.90
C PRO A 372 -14.24 0.06 -38.97
N THR A 373 -13.71 -1.07 -39.43
CA THR A 373 -13.20 -2.07 -38.49
C THR A 373 -12.18 -1.28 -37.67
N ILE A 374 -12.54 -0.90 -36.44
CA ILE A 374 -11.65 -0.16 -35.56
C ILE A 374 -10.43 -1.08 -35.41
N SER A 375 -9.29 -0.68 -35.95
CA SER A 375 -8.08 -1.46 -35.82
C SER A 375 -7.63 -1.38 -34.36
N GLU A 376 -7.46 -2.52 -33.73
CA GLU A 376 -6.76 -2.64 -32.46
C GLU A 376 -5.25 -2.65 -32.75
N VAL A 377 -4.49 -1.85 -32.01
CA VAL A 377 -3.04 -1.69 -32.20
C VAL A 377 -2.33 -1.84 -30.86
N ASP A 378 -1.31 -2.70 -30.80
CA ASP A 378 -0.47 -2.82 -29.60
C ASP A 378 0.31 -1.52 -29.38
N LEU A 379 0.01 -0.82 -28.28
CA LEU A 379 0.68 0.42 -27.94
C LEU A 379 2.17 0.22 -27.64
N ALA A 380 2.56 -0.95 -27.15
CA ALA A 380 3.95 -1.26 -26.82
C ALA A 380 4.85 -1.12 -28.06
N GLU A 381 4.38 -1.65 -29.20
CA GLU A 381 5.10 -1.58 -30.46
C GLU A 381 5.19 -0.15 -30.98
N VAL A 382 4.09 0.61 -30.93
CA VAL A 382 4.07 2.02 -31.35
C VAL A 382 5.06 2.87 -30.54
N ILE A 383 5.14 2.64 -29.23
CA ILE A 383 6.09 3.33 -28.35
C ILE A 383 7.53 2.91 -28.68
N ARG A 384 7.78 1.60 -28.81
CA ARG A 384 9.11 1.06 -29.14
C ARG A 384 9.63 1.64 -30.44
N GLU A 385 8.84 1.61 -31.52
CA GLU A 385 9.21 2.18 -32.81
C GLU A 385 9.48 3.68 -32.74
N ALA A 386 8.68 4.42 -31.97
CA ALA A 386 8.89 5.85 -31.79
C ALA A 386 10.22 6.14 -31.06
N GLN A 387 10.54 5.37 -30.01
CA GLN A 387 11.79 5.47 -29.27
C GLN A 387 13.00 5.10 -30.13
N GLU A 388 12.93 4.01 -30.89
CA GLU A 388 13.98 3.60 -31.84
C GLU A 388 14.22 4.65 -32.94
N ALA A 389 13.15 5.33 -33.37
CA ALA A 389 13.23 6.44 -34.31
C ALA A 389 13.69 7.77 -33.66
N GLY A 390 14.01 7.79 -32.37
CA GLY A 390 14.45 8.99 -31.65
C GLY A 390 13.38 10.06 -31.48
N LYS A 391 12.09 9.69 -31.56
CA LYS A 391 10.98 10.62 -31.31
C LYS A 391 10.84 10.86 -29.82
N THR A 392 10.41 12.07 -29.45
CA THR A 392 10.13 12.46 -28.07
C THR A 392 8.64 12.42 -27.73
N THR A 393 7.78 12.24 -28.73
CA THR A 393 6.32 12.26 -28.57
C THR A 393 5.66 11.27 -29.53
N VAL A 394 4.66 10.56 -29.03
CA VAL A 394 3.75 9.70 -29.79
C VAL A 394 2.38 10.38 -29.82
N TYR A 395 1.84 10.57 -31.03
CA TYR A 395 0.49 11.10 -31.23
C TYR A 395 -0.48 9.94 -31.48
N LEU A 396 -1.45 9.76 -30.58
CA LEU A 396 -2.46 8.72 -30.68
C LEU A 396 -3.65 9.21 -31.50
N LYS A 397 -4.23 8.34 -32.32
CA LYS A 397 -5.45 8.62 -33.09
C LYS A 397 -6.70 8.53 -32.21
N ALA A 398 -7.82 9.03 -32.71
CA ALA A 398 -9.11 8.90 -32.03
C ALA A 398 -9.57 7.43 -32.01
N ALA A 399 -10.31 7.04 -30.98
CA ALA A 399 -10.88 5.70 -30.79
C ALA A 399 -11.85 5.28 -31.89
N THR A 400 -12.41 6.25 -32.64
CA THR A 400 -13.21 6.02 -33.84
C THR A 400 -12.38 5.51 -35.02
N GLU A 401 -11.06 5.69 -34.97
CA GLU A 401 -10.11 5.21 -35.97
C GLU A 401 -9.33 3.98 -35.45
N VAL A 402 -8.77 4.09 -34.24
CA VAL A 402 -7.87 3.10 -33.65
C VAL A 402 -8.09 3.03 -32.14
N VAL A 403 -8.23 1.81 -31.61
CA VAL A 403 -8.14 1.56 -30.17
C VAL A 403 -6.77 0.96 -29.89
N TYR A 404 -6.02 1.60 -28.98
CA TYR A 404 -4.72 1.08 -28.58
C TYR A 404 -4.91 0.08 -27.44
N THR A 405 -4.31 -1.10 -27.55
CA THR A 405 -4.39 -2.14 -26.51
C THR A 405 -3.01 -2.35 -25.88
N VAL A 406 -3.00 -2.85 -24.65
CA VAL A 406 -1.78 -3.12 -23.89
C VAL A 406 -1.85 -4.53 -23.30
N GLY A 407 -0.87 -5.36 -23.64
CA GLY A 407 -0.74 -6.72 -23.11
C GLY A 407 -1.76 -7.72 -23.68
N ALA A 408 -2.13 -7.54 -24.96
CA ALA A 408 -2.94 -8.48 -25.72
C ALA A 408 -2.27 -9.86 -25.83
N ARG A 409 -3.03 -10.93 -26.12
CA ARG A 409 -2.46 -12.27 -26.34
C ARG A 409 -1.51 -12.25 -27.54
N GLY A 410 -0.23 -12.55 -27.30
CA GLY A 410 0.82 -12.51 -28.33
C GLY A 410 1.54 -11.17 -28.44
N ALA A 411 1.11 -10.14 -27.70
CA ALA A 411 1.77 -8.85 -27.62
C ALA A 411 3.07 -8.90 -26.79
N SER A 412 3.90 -7.87 -26.99
CA SER A 412 5.04 -7.53 -26.15
C SER A 412 4.65 -7.58 -24.66
N ALA A 413 5.61 -7.87 -23.78
CA ALA A 413 5.43 -7.61 -22.35
C ALA A 413 4.94 -6.16 -22.14
N LEU A 414 4.18 -5.91 -21.06
CA LEU A 414 3.66 -4.58 -20.75
C LEU A 414 4.73 -3.49 -20.96
N PRO A 415 4.41 -2.36 -21.61
CA PRO A 415 5.38 -1.31 -21.91
C PRO A 415 6.15 -0.86 -20.68
N ARG A 416 7.48 -1.01 -20.74
CA ARG A 416 8.43 -0.53 -19.74
C ARG A 416 9.44 0.41 -20.37
N ASP A 417 10.14 1.14 -19.51
CA ASP A 417 11.21 2.06 -19.91
C ASP A 417 10.74 3.10 -20.94
N ILE A 418 9.50 3.55 -20.79
CA ILE A 418 8.89 4.53 -21.69
C ILE A 418 9.57 5.88 -21.46
N ALA A 419 10.11 6.46 -22.52
CA ALA A 419 10.83 7.73 -22.50
C ALA A 419 10.20 8.81 -23.41
N VAL A 420 8.96 8.60 -23.84
CA VAL A 420 8.24 9.48 -24.77
C VAL A 420 6.95 10.03 -24.17
N SER A 421 6.60 11.25 -24.58
CA SER A 421 5.30 11.84 -24.30
C SER A 421 4.19 11.16 -25.10
N LEU A 422 2.98 11.06 -24.54
CA LEU A 422 1.82 10.48 -25.20
C LEU A 422 0.73 11.54 -25.33
N VAL A 423 0.37 11.89 -26.57
CA VAL A 423 -0.61 12.95 -26.85
C VAL A 423 -1.74 12.39 -27.69
N GLY A 424 -2.93 12.32 -27.11
CA GLY A 424 -4.17 11.90 -27.77
C GLY A 424 -4.96 13.06 -28.38
N VAL A 425 -5.91 12.68 -29.23
CA VAL A 425 -6.90 13.58 -29.82
C VAL A 425 -7.91 13.97 -28.75
N LYS A 426 -8.34 15.24 -28.77
CA LYS A 426 -9.40 15.78 -27.91
C LYS A 426 -10.49 16.42 -28.75
N ASP A 427 -11.68 16.55 -28.19
CA ASP A 427 -12.73 17.38 -28.79
C ASP A 427 -12.61 18.86 -28.41
N ALA A 428 -13.56 19.68 -28.88
CA ALA A 428 -13.61 21.12 -28.62
C ALA A 428 -13.80 21.48 -27.13
N GLN A 429 -14.22 20.53 -26.29
CA GLN A 429 -14.36 20.68 -24.84
C GLN A 429 -13.18 20.07 -24.08
N ASN A 430 -12.07 19.74 -24.77
CA ASN A 430 -10.91 19.05 -24.23
C ASN A 430 -11.20 17.65 -23.66
N ARG A 431 -12.29 17.00 -24.07
CA ARG A 431 -12.53 15.60 -23.69
C ARG A 431 -11.68 14.67 -24.55
N PRO A 432 -11.04 13.64 -23.97
CA PRO A 432 -10.19 12.72 -24.73
C PRO A 432 -11.02 11.91 -25.72
N LEU A 433 -10.53 11.80 -26.94
CA LEU A 433 -11.07 10.95 -27.99
C LEU A 433 -10.17 9.74 -28.28
N SER A 434 -8.89 9.79 -27.90
CA SER A 434 -7.98 8.63 -27.95
C SER A 434 -8.21 7.70 -26.77
N ARG A 435 -8.14 6.38 -26.99
CA ARG A 435 -8.35 5.36 -25.96
C ARG A 435 -7.20 4.34 -25.95
N VAL A 436 -6.74 4.03 -24.74
CA VAL A 436 -5.80 2.95 -24.42
C VAL A 436 -6.50 1.98 -23.48
N GLN A 437 -6.58 0.70 -23.85
CA GLN A 437 -7.29 -0.33 -23.10
C GLN A 437 -6.34 -1.43 -22.63
N MET A 438 -6.48 -1.84 -21.37
CA MET A 438 -5.73 -2.96 -20.80
C MET A 438 -6.36 -4.29 -21.22
N GLU A 439 -5.56 -5.19 -21.77
CA GLU A 439 -5.97 -6.58 -22.04
C GLU A 439 -5.25 -7.60 -21.16
N TYR A 440 -4.10 -7.20 -20.58
CA TYR A 440 -3.40 -8.02 -19.62
C TYR A 440 -4.22 -8.17 -18.33
N LEU A 441 -4.50 -9.43 -17.99
CA LEU A 441 -5.21 -9.80 -16.78
C LEU A 441 -4.25 -9.90 -15.60
N ASP A 442 -4.18 -8.83 -14.80
CA ASP A 442 -3.31 -8.73 -13.63
C ASP A 442 -4.05 -9.21 -12.36
N ARG A 443 -3.70 -10.38 -11.83
CA ARG A 443 -4.38 -10.99 -10.67
C ARG A 443 -3.47 -11.23 -9.47
N GLY A 444 -4.09 -11.24 -8.28
CA GLY A 444 -3.51 -11.72 -7.02
C GLY A 444 -3.16 -10.62 -6.02
N GLU A 445 -2.29 -10.96 -5.07
CA GLU A 445 -1.83 -10.07 -3.97
C GLU A 445 -0.39 -9.58 -4.15
N GLN A 446 0.13 -9.70 -5.38
CA GLN A 446 1.47 -9.23 -5.73
C GLN A 446 1.41 -7.78 -6.20
N LYS A 447 2.56 -7.09 -6.17
CA LYS A 447 2.71 -5.73 -6.71
C LYS A 447 2.08 -5.62 -8.11
N PRO A 448 1.25 -4.60 -8.39
CA PRO A 448 0.50 -4.55 -9.62
C PRO A 448 1.41 -4.33 -10.81
N HIS A 449 0.99 -4.88 -11.94
CA HIS A 449 1.57 -4.53 -13.22
C HIS A 449 0.86 -3.29 -13.75
N TYR A 450 1.63 -2.21 -13.93
CA TYR A 450 1.10 -0.97 -14.49
C TYR A 450 0.95 -1.08 -16.00
N MET A 451 -0.16 -0.56 -16.54
CA MET A 451 -0.42 -0.48 -17.98
C MET A 451 0.75 0.17 -18.71
N LEU A 452 1.32 1.25 -18.15
CA LEU A 452 2.50 1.93 -18.68
C LEU A 452 3.49 2.23 -17.56
N SER A 453 4.72 1.72 -17.69
CA SER A 453 5.83 2.02 -16.77
C SER A 453 6.88 2.88 -17.46
N PHE A 454 7.10 4.08 -16.95
CA PHE A 454 8.05 5.03 -17.51
C PHE A 454 9.48 4.77 -17.04
N LEU A 455 10.45 5.14 -17.88
CA LEU A 455 11.87 5.00 -17.58
C LEU A 455 12.20 5.73 -16.27
N GLN A 456 12.95 5.07 -15.38
CA GLN A 456 13.39 5.68 -14.13
C GLN A 456 14.17 6.96 -14.41
N GLY A 457 13.86 8.03 -13.67
CA GLY A 457 14.55 9.31 -13.83
C GLY A 457 14.19 10.08 -15.09
N VAL A 458 13.17 9.65 -15.86
CA VAL A 458 12.74 10.35 -17.08
C VAL A 458 12.30 11.78 -16.79
N GLU A 459 12.62 12.70 -17.70
CA GLU A 459 12.26 14.11 -17.54
C GLU A 459 11.47 14.66 -18.73
N ASN A 460 10.63 15.67 -18.48
CA ASN A 460 9.90 16.43 -19.50
C ASN A 460 8.88 15.59 -20.29
N LEU A 461 7.96 14.94 -19.58
CA LEU A 461 6.88 14.17 -20.20
C LEU A 461 5.55 14.93 -20.18
N LEU A 462 4.82 14.82 -21.29
CA LEU A 462 3.44 15.24 -21.44
C LEU A 462 2.57 14.02 -21.74
N ILE A 463 1.61 13.74 -20.87
CA ILE A 463 0.54 12.77 -21.09
C ILE A 463 -0.76 13.54 -21.20
N GLU A 464 -1.38 13.57 -22.37
CA GLU A 464 -2.49 14.48 -22.61
C GLU A 464 -3.57 13.90 -23.52
N GLY A 465 -4.84 14.07 -23.14
CA GLY A 465 -5.96 13.81 -24.04
C GLY A 465 -6.23 12.32 -24.31
N ILE A 466 -5.99 11.45 -23.33
CA ILE A 466 -6.12 10.00 -23.47
C ILE A 466 -7.10 9.43 -22.43
N GLN A 467 -7.98 8.53 -22.85
CA GLN A 467 -8.73 7.65 -21.96
C GLN A 467 -7.94 6.37 -21.71
N PHE A 468 -7.46 6.18 -20.48
CA PHE A 468 -6.84 4.96 -19.97
C PHE A 468 -7.90 4.10 -19.28
N ASP A 469 -8.17 2.93 -19.86
CA ASP A 469 -9.18 2.00 -19.38
C ASP A 469 -8.52 0.69 -18.94
N LEU A 470 -8.59 0.39 -17.64
CA LEU A 470 -8.07 -0.85 -17.08
C LEU A 470 -8.95 -2.07 -17.39
N ALA A 471 -10.14 -1.87 -17.97
CA ALA A 471 -11.04 -2.89 -18.48
C ALA A 471 -11.38 -4.01 -17.49
N GLU A 472 -11.37 -3.70 -16.19
CA GLU A 472 -11.48 -4.64 -15.07
C GLU A 472 -10.43 -5.76 -15.09
N ASN A 473 -9.35 -5.58 -15.84
CA ASN A 473 -8.25 -6.52 -16.01
C ASN A 473 -6.98 -6.04 -15.28
N GLY A 474 -6.69 -4.74 -15.35
CA GLY A 474 -5.49 -4.14 -14.77
C GLY A 474 -5.69 -3.59 -13.37
N ARG A 475 -4.61 -3.57 -12.58
CA ARG A 475 -4.59 -3.00 -11.23
C ARG A 475 -3.81 -1.68 -11.13
N GLY A 476 -2.95 -1.38 -12.11
CA GLY A 476 -2.17 -0.14 -12.18
C GLY A 476 -2.28 0.55 -13.55
N GLY A 477 -2.42 1.87 -13.58
CA GLY A 477 -2.45 2.67 -14.82
C GLY A 477 -1.04 3.11 -15.25
N LEU A 478 -0.57 4.23 -14.72
CA LEU A 478 0.71 4.85 -15.04
C LEU A 478 1.66 4.76 -13.85
N PHE A 479 2.90 4.35 -14.08
CA PHE A 479 3.94 4.30 -13.06
C PHE A 479 5.14 5.16 -13.43
N PHE A 480 5.51 6.06 -12.52
CA PHE A 480 6.70 6.89 -12.61
C PHE A 480 7.59 6.67 -11.40
N ASP A 481 8.88 6.50 -11.65
CA ASP A 481 9.91 6.37 -10.61
C ASP A 481 11.01 7.40 -10.84
N GLN A 482 11.27 8.22 -9.82
CA GLN A 482 12.27 9.29 -9.83
C GLN A 482 12.14 10.30 -10.99
N ALA A 483 10.97 10.37 -11.63
CA ALA A 483 10.73 11.19 -12.81
C ALA A 483 10.60 12.68 -12.47
N LYS A 484 10.92 13.56 -13.42
CA LYS A 484 10.82 15.02 -13.23
C LYS A 484 10.07 15.74 -14.33
N ARG A 485 9.42 16.85 -13.99
CA ARG A 485 8.74 17.74 -14.96
C ARG A 485 7.70 16.98 -15.79
N ILE A 486 6.76 16.36 -15.10
CA ILE A 486 5.71 15.52 -15.70
C ILE A 486 4.39 16.29 -15.71
N ARG A 487 3.71 16.34 -16.85
CA ARG A 487 2.38 16.93 -16.98
C ARG A 487 1.38 15.89 -17.48
N ILE A 488 0.34 15.64 -16.70
CA ILE A 488 -0.77 14.74 -17.04
C ILE A 488 -2.05 15.57 -17.07
N ARG A 489 -2.66 15.74 -18.25
CA ARG A 489 -3.82 16.63 -18.39
C ARG A 489 -4.87 16.20 -19.40
N TYR A 490 -6.13 16.55 -19.14
CA TYR A 490 -7.25 16.22 -20.04
C TYR A 490 -7.38 14.72 -20.33
N CYS A 491 -6.91 13.88 -19.40
CA CYS A 491 -7.00 12.43 -19.48
C CYS A 491 -8.19 11.91 -18.67
N GLN A 492 -8.58 10.69 -18.99
CA GLN A 492 -9.62 9.94 -18.31
C GLN A 492 -9.03 8.63 -17.80
N PHE A 493 -9.32 8.25 -16.56
CA PHE A 493 -8.83 7.03 -15.92
C PHE A 493 -10.00 6.26 -15.32
N GLY A 494 -10.11 4.98 -15.64
CA GLY A 494 -11.16 4.13 -15.07
C GLY A 494 -10.94 2.64 -15.30
N GLY A 495 -11.93 1.85 -14.87
CA GLY A 495 -11.99 0.42 -15.15
C GLY A 495 -11.21 -0.45 -14.16
N TYR A 496 -10.77 0.07 -13.00
CA TYR A 496 -10.20 -0.80 -11.96
C TYR A 496 -11.28 -1.72 -11.35
N SER A 497 -10.92 -2.96 -11.02
CA SER A 497 -11.75 -3.89 -10.25
C SER A 497 -10.96 -4.65 -9.19
N PHE A 498 -11.35 -4.53 -7.92
CA PHE A 498 -10.77 -5.32 -6.80
C PHE A 498 -11.00 -6.83 -6.95
N SER A 499 -11.88 -7.27 -7.86
CA SER A 499 -12.09 -8.69 -8.14
C SER A 499 -10.90 -9.38 -8.83
N THR A 500 -9.96 -8.62 -9.41
CA THR A 500 -8.75 -9.19 -9.99
C THR A 500 -7.68 -9.42 -8.93
N GLY A 501 -7.65 -8.62 -7.87
CA GLY A 501 -6.70 -8.72 -6.77
C GLY A 501 -6.54 -7.37 -6.08
N HIS A 502 -5.60 -7.32 -5.15
CA HIS A 502 -5.32 -6.12 -4.36
C HIS A 502 -3.84 -6.03 -4.02
N TYR A 503 -3.31 -4.81 -4.02
CA TYR A 503 -2.03 -4.49 -3.42
C TYR A 503 -2.03 -3.04 -2.91
N PRO A 504 -1.22 -2.70 -1.88
CA PRO A 504 -1.15 -1.33 -1.37
C PRO A 504 -0.81 -0.27 -2.42
N ASP A 505 -0.06 -0.63 -3.46
CA ASP A 505 0.31 0.30 -4.54
C ASP A 505 -0.78 0.46 -5.62
N ASP A 506 -1.87 -0.31 -5.64
CA ASP A 506 -2.88 -0.28 -6.72
C ASP A 506 -3.40 1.13 -7.01
N SER A 507 -2.97 1.69 -8.15
CA SER A 507 -3.19 3.10 -8.47
C SER A 507 -3.40 3.36 -9.97
N ASN A 508 -4.31 4.27 -10.35
CA ASN A 508 -4.31 4.76 -11.75
C ASN A 508 -3.03 5.53 -12.08
N ILE A 509 -2.49 6.29 -11.13
CA ILE A 509 -1.21 6.99 -11.26
C ILE A 509 -0.42 6.75 -9.98
N LEU A 510 0.75 6.12 -10.10
CA LEU A 510 1.72 6.00 -9.02
C LEU A 510 2.97 6.85 -9.33
N LEU A 511 3.26 7.76 -8.43
CA LEU A 511 4.45 8.60 -8.42
C LEU A 511 5.36 8.17 -7.26
N GLN A 512 6.50 7.55 -7.59
CA GLN A 512 7.50 7.16 -6.62
C GLN A 512 8.70 8.11 -6.74
N GLU A 513 9.01 8.85 -5.67
CA GLU A 513 10.17 9.78 -5.59
C GLU A 513 10.24 10.83 -6.74
N CYS A 514 9.10 11.25 -7.28
CA CYS A 514 9.01 12.13 -8.45
C CYS A 514 8.97 13.63 -8.09
N GLN A 515 9.48 14.49 -8.96
CA GLN A 515 9.56 15.93 -8.70
C GLN A 515 8.91 16.77 -9.81
N GLN A 516 8.29 17.90 -9.45
CA GLN A 516 7.69 18.83 -10.41
C GLN A 516 6.64 18.13 -11.29
N VAL A 517 5.57 17.66 -10.66
CA VAL A 517 4.50 16.92 -11.34
C VAL A 517 3.20 17.71 -11.30
N TRP A 518 2.55 17.86 -12.44
CA TRP A 518 1.24 18.51 -12.59
C TRP A 518 0.21 17.49 -13.10
N ILE A 519 -0.81 17.21 -12.29
CA ILE A 519 -1.98 16.41 -12.66
C ILE A 519 -3.16 17.36 -12.74
N GLU A 520 -3.57 17.74 -13.96
CA GLU A 520 -4.47 18.86 -14.18
C GLU A 520 -5.64 18.55 -15.12
N ASN A 521 -6.87 18.90 -14.76
CA ASN A 521 -8.05 18.76 -15.64
C ASN A 521 -8.31 17.31 -16.11
N ASN A 522 -8.03 16.31 -15.27
CA ASN A 522 -8.30 14.90 -15.55
C ASN A 522 -9.61 14.46 -14.90
N ARG A 523 -10.15 13.31 -15.34
CA ARG A 523 -11.30 12.66 -14.71
C ARG A 523 -10.98 11.20 -14.35
N PHE A 524 -11.24 10.85 -13.10
CA PHE A 524 -11.16 9.50 -12.55
C PHE A 524 -12.57 9.00 -12.26
N PHE A 525 -12.93 7.82 -12.76
CA PHE A 525 -14.30 7.31 -12.67
C PHE A 525 -14.36 5.78 -12.81
N ASN A 526 -15.46 5.16 -12.36
CA ASN A 526 -15.68 3.71 -12.51
C ASN A 526 -14.53 2.84 -11.98
N ASN A 527 -13.88 3.27 -10.91
CA ASN A 527 -12.91 2.44 -10.19
C ASN A 527 -13.63 1.75 -9.04
N LYS A 528 -13.93 0.45 -9.20
CA LYS A 528 -14.58 -0.32 -8.14
C LYS A 528 -13.64 -0.41 -6.95
N GLY A 529 -14.14 -0.24 -5.74
CA GLY A 529 -13.36 -0.51 -4.53
C GLY A 529 -14.26 -0.56 -3.32
N GLY A 530 -13.71 -0.62 -2.12
CA GLY A 530 -14.49 -0.68 -0.89
C GLY A 530 -13.75 -0.04 0.27
N THR A 531 -14.27 -0.23 1.47
CA THR A 531 -13.64 0.29 2.71
C THR A 531 -12.76 -0.77 3.38
N ALA A 532 -12.82 -2.03 2.92
CA ALA A 532 -11.91 -3.08 3.37
C ALA A 532 -10.55 -2.94 2.69
N GLU A 533 -9.47 -3.28 3.42
CA GLU A 533 -8.09 -3.16 2.92
C GLU A 533 -7.90 -3.86 1.57
N VAL A 534 -8.48 -5.06 1.40
CA VAL A 534 -8.43 -5.86 0.16
C VAL A 534 -9.27 -5.32 -1.00
N GLU A 535 -9.99 -4.22 -0.80
CA GLU A 535 -10.85 -3.59 -1.80
C GLU A 535 -10.36 -2.19 -2.19
N LEU A 536 -9.21 -1.77 -1.66
CA LEU A 536 -8.71 -0.41 -1.86
C LEU A 536 -8.05 -0.21 -3.22
N ASN A 537 -8.37 0.91 -3.87
CA ASN A 537 -7.68 1.39 -5.05
C ASN A 537 -7.59 2.92 -5.04
N ARG A 538 -6.49 3.44 -5.59
CA ARG A 538 -6.15 4.85 -5.52
C ARG A 538 -6.17 5.49 -6.90
N CYS A 539 -6.74 6.69 -7.02
CA CYS A 539 -6.65 7.41 -8.29
C CYS A 539 -5.22 7.94 -8.48
N VAL A 540 -4.67 8.58 -7.45
CA VAL A 540 -3.30 9.11 -7.45
C VAL A 540 -2.59 8.72 -6.17
N THR A 541 -1.42 8.10 -6.28
CA THR A 541 -0.54 7.78 -5.15
C THR A 541 0.80 8.48 -5.31
N VAL A 542 1.28 9.12 -4.24
CA VAL A 542 2.61 9.73 -4.14
C VAL A 542 3.35 9.10 -2.97
N GLN A 543 4.47 8.43 -3.22
CA GLN A 543 5.21 7.74 -2.17
C GLN A 543 6.74 7.82 -2.34
N GLU A 544 7.44 7.46 -1.27
CA GLU A 544 8.89 7.30 -1.22
C GLU A 544 9.25 5.80 -1.25
N GLY A 545 10.35 5.44 -1.91
CA GLY A 545 10.86 4.07 -1.92
C GLY A 545 11.57 3.69 -0.61
N TYR A 546 11.75 2.38 -0.40
CA TYR A 546 12.37 1.85 0.83
C TYR A 546 13.80 2.36 1.07
N TYR A 547 14.56 2.60 -0.01
CA TYR A 547 15.96 3.05 0.05
C TYR A 547 16.14 4.58 -0.01
N GLN A 548 15.05 5.34 -0.20
CA GLN A 548 14.98 6.82 -0.16
C GLN A 548 16.16 7.54 -0.84
N GLN A 549 16.46 7.21 -2.11
CA GLN A 549 17.56 7.84 -2.85
C GLN A 549 17.20 9.26 -3.32
N SER A 550 15.91 9.51 -3.54
CA SER A 550 15.31 10.82 -3.81
C SER A 550 14.01 10.96 -3.00
N PHE A 551 13.38 12.14 -3.05
CA PHE A 551 12.06 12.38 -2.43
C PHE A 551 11.15 13.12 -3.40
N SER A 552 9.85 12.91 -3.21
CA SER A 552 8.83 13.60 -3.99
C SER A 552 8.70 15.06 -3.57
N GLU A 553 8.62 15.98 -4.53
CA GLU A 553 8.55 17.43 -4.24
C GLU A 553 7.89 18.20 -5.39
N HIS A 554 7.24 19.32 -5.09
CA HIS A 554 6.52 20.13 -6.09
C HIS A 554 5.45 19.32 -6.84
N ILE A 555 4.49 18.76 -6.10
CA ILE A 555 3.40 17.95 -6.65
C ILE A 555 2.10 18.75 -6.62
N TYR A 556 1.50 18.94 -7.79
CA TYR A 556 0.32 19.78 -7.99
C TYR A 556 -0.81 18.96 -8.62
N ILE A 557 -1.92 18.81 -7.89
CA ILE A 557 -3.12 18.11 -8.33
C ILE A 557 -4.24 19.14 -8.42
N ARG A 558 -4.64 19.52 -9.64
CA ARG A 558 -5.53 20.68 -9.84
C ARG A 558 -6.68 20.44 -10.81
N ARG A 559 -7.88 20.92 -10.48
CA ARG A 559 -9.03 20.91 -11.40
C ARG A 559 -9.41 19.52 -11.93
N ASN A 560 -9.11 18.46 -11.18
CA ASN A 560 -9.49 17.10 -11.53
C ASN A 560 -10.86 16.74 -10.96
N GLN A 561 -11.52 15.78 -11.59
CA GLN A 561 -12.77 15.20 -11.14
C GLN A 561 -12.55 13.75 -10.70
N PHE A 562 -12.97 13.41 -9.48
CA PHE A 562 -12.93 12.07 -8.91
C PHE A 562 -14.37 11.66 -8.62
N GLN A 563 -14.95 10.77 -9.43
CA GLN A 563 -16.37 10.46 -9.38
C GLN A 563 -16.60 8.96 -9.19
N SER A 564 -17.26 8.57 -8.10
CA SER A 564 -17.56 7.17 -7.78
C SER A 564 -16.29 6.30 -7.77
N VAL A 565 -15.27 6.77 -7.05
CA VAL A 565 -13.97 6.12 -6.89
C VAL A 565 -13.78 5.62 -5.45
N CYS A 566 -12.80 4.75 -5.23
CA CYS A 566 -12.47 4.23 -3.90
C CYS A 566 -11.70 5.26 -3.06
N GLN A 567 -10.40 5.47 -3.34
CA GLN A 567 -9.60 6.56 -2.77
C GLN A 567 -9.19 7.55 -3.86
N GLY A 568 -9.25 8.85 -3.53
CA GLY A 568 -8.88 9.92 -4.46
C GLY A 568 -7.36 10.09 -4.55
N VAL A 569 -6.77 10.81 -3.59
CA VAL A 569 -5.33 11.08 -3.55
C VAL A 569 -4.73 10.51 -2.28
N VAL A 570 -3.68 9.70 -2.40
CA VAL A 570 -2.94 9.14 -1.27
C VAL A 570 -1.49 9.59 -1.32
N ILE A 571 -0.98 10.10 -0.20
CA ILE A 571 0.38 10.60 -0.05
C ILE A 571 1.04 9.88 1.13
N SER A 572 2.29 9.47 0.94
CA SER A 572 3.20 8.99 1.97
C SER A 572 4.64 9.40 1.61
N ALA A 573 4.99 10.69 1.79
CA ALA A 573 6.25 11.28 1.34
C ALA A 573 6.85 12.25 2.37
N GLY A 574 7.61 11.69 3.32
CA GLY A 574 7.95 12.32 4.61
C GLY A 574 8.82 13.57 4.52
N LYS A 575 9.39 13.89 3.36
CA LYS A 575 10.26 15.07 3.17
C LYS A 575 9.65 16.19 2.31
N MET A 576 8.47 15.97 1.74
CA MET A 576 7.84 16.89 0.79
C MET A 576 7.33 18.18 1.46
N ARG A 577 7.64 19.34 0.90
CA ARG A 577 7.26 20.68 1.43
C ARG A 577 6.33 21.47 0.51
N ASP A 578 6.17 21.04 -0.73
CA ASP A 578 5.33 21.68 -1.72
C ASP A 578 4.39 20.68 -2.37
N PHE A 579 3.31 20.40 -1.65
CA PHE A 579 2.20 19.58 -2.08
C PHE A 579 0.91 20.41 -2.17
N GLN A 580 0.24 20.41 -3.32
CA GLN A 580 -0.97 21.21 -3.52
C GLN A 580 -2.09 20.40 -4.16
N VAL A 581 -3.26 20.41 -3.52
CA VAL A 581 -4.52 19.89 -4.07
C VAL A 581 -5.48 21.07 -4.18
N HIS A 582 -5.73 21.53 -5.40
CA HIS A 582 -6.42 22.79 -5.65
C HIS A 582 -7.57 22.68 -6.66
N GLN A 583 -8.76 23.17 -6.34
CA GLN A 583 -9.92 23.20 -7.24
C GLN A 583 -10.36 21.83 -7.78
N ASN A 584 -10.14 20.74 -7.06
CA ASN A 584 -10.61 19.41 -7.47
C ASN A 584 -12.04 19.14 -6.98
N GLN A 585 -12.73 18.23 -7.66
CA GLN A 585 -14.08 17.77 -7.32
C GLN A 585 -14.02 16.30 -6.92
N PHE A 586 -14.42 15.99 -5.69
CA PHE A 586 -14.53 14.63 -5.15
C PHE A 586 -16.01 14.32 -4.91
N GLU A 587 -16.56 13.41 -5.70
CA GLU A 587 -17.99 13.08 -5.71
C GLU A 587 -18.18 11.58 -5.48
N ALA A 588 -19.01 11.21 -4.51
CA ALA A 588 -19.33 9.82 -4.21
C ALA A 588 -18.08 8.94 -3.98
N VAL A 589 -17.07 9.47 -3.28
CA VAL A 589 -15.88 8.70 -2.90
C VAL A 589 -16.25 7.72 -1.79
N ARG A 590 -15.85 6.46 -1.96
CA ARG A 590 -16.26 5.37 -1.07
C ARG A 590 -15.42 5.28 0.20
N ASP A 591 -14.14 5.59 0.11
CA ASP A 591 -13.23 5.68 1.25
C ASP A 591 -12.72 7.13 1.36
N ASN A 592 -11.42 7.36 1.52
CA ASN A 592 -10.90 8.72 1.69
C ASN A 592 -10.70 9.48 0.37
N ALA A 593 -11.19 10.71 0.30
CA ALA A 593 -10.93 11.58 -0.85
C ALA A 593 -9.46 12.02 -0.89
N ILE A 594 -8.89 12.42 0.25
CA ILE A 594 -7.48 12.76 0.39
C ILE A 594 -6.91 12.09 1.65
N TYR A 595 -5.87 11.29 1.47
CA TYR A 595 -5.13 10.62 2.54
C TYR A 595 -3.69 11.15 2.56
N ALA A 596 -3.47 12.26 3.26
CA ALA A 596 -2.20 12.98 3.31
C ALA A 596 -1.36 12.52 4.51
N LEU A 597 -0.66 11.40 4.34
CA LEU A 597 0.19 10.85 5.38
C LEU A 597 1.65 11.26 5.16
N ARG A 598 2.39 11.51 6.25
CA ARG A 598 3.83 11.76 6.22
C ARG A 598 4.19 12.85 5.19
N LEU A 599 3.88 14.10 5.47
CA LEU A 599 4.17 15.26 4.64
C LEU A 599 4.72 16.37 5.54
N LEU A 600 5.69 17.18 5.08
CA LEU A 600 6.13 18.34 5.88
C LEU A 600 5.24 19.54 5.66
N ARG A 601 4.84 19.84 4.41
CA ARG A 601 3.95 20.97 4.14
C ARG A 601 3.05 20.80 2.93
N GLY A 602 1.76 21.13 3.07
CA GLY A 602 0.83 21.15 1.93
C GLY A 602 -0.35 22.09 2.05
N TRP A 603 -1.02 22.28 0.90
CA TRP A 603 -2.17 23.16 0.73
C TRP A 603 -3.32 22.43 0.04
N LEU A 604 -4.45 22.29 0.73
CA LEU A 604 -5.70 21.77 0.21
C LEU A 604 -6.66 22.95 0.05
N THR A 605 -6.78 23.47 -1.17
CA THR A 605 -7.44 24.76 -1.42
C THR A 605 -8.59 24.65 -2.41
N GLU A 606 -9.73 25.27 -2.09
CA GLU A 606 -10.85 25.40 -3.03
C GLU A 606 -11.38 24.08 -3.64
N ASN A 607 -11.21 22.95 -2.96
CA ASN A 607 -11.74 21.67 -3.41
C ASN A 607 -13.21 21.50 -3.00
N THR A 608 -13.94 20.69 -3.77
CA THR A 608 -15.33 20.31 -3.46
C THR A 608 -15.37 18.83 -3.07
N PHE A 609 -16.05 18.52 -1.97
CA PHE A 609 -16.28 17.16 -1.47
C PHE A 609 -17.79 16.96 -1.35
N ASN A 610 -18.36 16.00 -2.07
CA ASN A 610 -19.80 15.81 -2.10
C ASN A 610 -20.20 14.33 -2.00
N GLY A 611 -20.99 14.00 -0.98
CA GLY A 611 -21.59 12.68 -0.80
C GLY A 611 -20.53 11.59 -0.56
N LEU A 612 -19.61 11.80 0.37
CA LEU A 612 -18.55 10.83 0.66
C LEU A 612 -19.02 9.79 1.69
N GLU A 613 -18.67 8.52 1.49
CA GLU A 613 -19.02 7.43 2.41
C GLU A 613 -18.07 7.31 3.61
N ASP A 614 -16.85 7.87 3.52
CA ASP A 614 -15.89 7.95 4.63
C ASP A 614 -15.32 9.39 4.79
N GLU A 615 -14.14 9.56 5.39
CA GLU A 615 -13.55 10.86 5.64
C GLU A 615 -13.09 11.58 4.36
N ALA A 616 -13.32 12.89 4.29
CA ALA A 616 -12.85 13.69 3.15
C ALA A 616 -11.33 13.84 3.16
N ILE A 617 -10.76 14.26 4.28
CA ILE A 617 -9.32 14.51 4.43
C ILE A 617 -8.82 13.75 5.65
N VAL A 618 -7.70 13.05 5.50
CA VAL A 618 -6.98 12.48 6.63
C VAL A 618 -5.54 12.97 6.60
N VAL A 619 -5.04 13.38 7.77
CA VAL A 619 -3.73 13.98 7.96
C VAL A 619 -2.97 13.31 9.11
N GLY A 620 -1.65 13.16 8.97
CA GLY A 620 -0.74 12.71 10.04
C GLY A 620 0.14 11.53 9.64
N ALA A 621 0.46 10.65 10.58
CA ALA A 621 1.20 9.42 10.37
C ALA A 621 0.29 8.26 9.95
N ASN A 622 0.87 7.25 9.30
CA ASN A 622 0.18 5.99 9.05
C ASN A 622 0.21 5.11 10.32
N ARG A 623 -0.68 4.11 10.46
CA ARG A 623 -0.72 3.14 11.57
C ARG A 623 0.62 2.46 11.83
N ASN A 624 1.37 2.20 10.76
CA ASN A 624 2.62 1.44 10.80
C ASN A 624 3.86 2.30 11.05
N PHE A 625 3.70 3.61 11.26
CA PHE A 625 4.81 4.54 11.45
C PHE A 625 4.69 5.25 12.82
N PRO A 626 5.83 5.57 13.46
CA PRO A 626 5.82 6.32 14.72
C PRO A 626 5.13 7.68 14.56
N ALA A 627 4.42 8.11 15.62
CA ALA A 627 3.65 9.35 15.60
C ALA A 627 4.55 10.59 15.46
N GLU A 628 5.78 10.53 15.97
CA GLU A 628 6.77 11.62 15.92
C GLU A 628 7.27 11.98 14.51
N LEU A 629 7.01 11.14 13.49
CA LEU A 629 7.45 11.41 12.10
C LEU A 629 6.67 12.53 11.40
N THR A 630 5.58 13.02 12.01
CA THR A 630 4.77 14.12 11.47
C THR A 630 4.73 15.35 12.38
N ARG A 631 5.58 15.39 13.42
CA ARG A 631 5.66 16.53 14.37
C ARG A 631 5.97 17.88 13.72
N ASP A 632 6.56 17.87 12.53
CA ASP A 632 6.93 19.06 11.75
C ASP A 632 5.93 19.35 10.60
N MET A 633 4.82 18.58 10.53
CA MET A 633 3.83 18.69 9.47
C MET A 633 2.98 19.96 9.59
N VAL A 634 2.87 20.72 8.49
CA VAL A 634 1.99 21.89 8.35
C VAL A 634 1.00 21.67 7.22
N LEU A 635 -0.31 21.72 7.51
CA LEU A 635 -1.35 21.56 6.50
C LEU A 635 -2.37 22.68 6.53
N ASP A 636 -2.48 23.39 5.40
CA ASP A 636 -3.47 24.45 5.18
C ASP A 636 -4.66 23.89 4.39
N VAL A 637 -5.84 23.87 5.00
CA VAL A 637 -7.13 23.47 4.42
C VAL A 637 -7.98 24.74 4.25
N VAL A 638 -7.98 25.32 3.06
CA VAL A 638 -8.48 26.69 2.83
C VAL A 638 -9.56 26.77 1.76
N GLY A 639 -10.71 27.37 2.08
CA GLY A 639 -11.74 27.69 1.08
C GLY A 639 -12.42 26.48 0.44
N ASN A 640 -12.33 25.29 1.05
CA ASN A 640 -12.95 24.08 0.51
C ASN A 640 -14.47 24.06 0.82
N GLN A 641 -15.21 23.35 -0.01
CA GLN A 641 -16.64 23.11 0.16
C GLN A 641 -16.87 21.62 0.38
N ALA A 642 -17.54 21.26 1.47
CA ALA A 642 -17.89 19.88 1.78
C ALA A 642 -19.39 19.78 2.05
N GLN A 643 -20.06 18.86 1.37
CA GLN A 643 -21.47 18.56 1.57
C GLN A 643 -21.63 17.05 1.76
N ASN A 644 -22.32 16.66 2.83
CA ASN A 644 -22.67 15.26 3.12
C ASN A 644 -21.41 14.37 3.12
N VAL A 645 -20.52 14.64 4.07
CA VAL A 645 -19.39 13.76 4.39
C VAL A 645 -19.80 12.90 5.57
N LYS A 646 -20.00 11.60 5.33
CA LYS A 646 -20.66 10.68 6.27
C LYS A 646 -19.90 10.48 7.59
N VAL A 647 -18.57 10.52 7.52
CA VAL A 647 -17.69 10.27 8.68
C VAL A 647 -17.03 11.56 9.14
N LYS A 648 -15.95 12.05 8.51
CA LYS A 648 -15.32 13.31 8.97
C LYS A 648 -14.91 14.18 7.81
N PHE A 649 -15.09 15.50 7.93
CA PHE A 649 -14.45 16.40 6.97
C PHE A 649 -12.92 16.32 7.10
N VAL A 650 -12.37 16.36 8.32
CA VAL A 650 -10.93 16.17 8.57
C VAL A 650 -10.70 15.15 9.70
N GLY A 651 -9.85 14.16 9.45
CA GLY A 651 -9.37 13.18 10.43
C GLY A 651 -7.88 13.37 10.74
N VAL A 652 -7.50 13.48 12.00
CA VAL A 652 -6.09 13.57 12.43
C VAL A 652 -5.61 12.22 12.95
N ASN A 653 -4.43 11.77 12.52
CA ASN A 653 -3.86 10.46 12.83
C ASN A 653 -2.37 10.58 13.20
N GLY A 654 -2.04 11.04 14.42
CA GLY A 654 -0.67 11.24 14.89
C GLY A 654 -0.36 12.70 15.23
N GLU A 655 0.92 13.05 15.33
CA GLU A 655 1.36 14.41 15.68
C GLU A 655 1.36 15.33 14.44
N VAL A 656 0.93 16.57 14.59
CA VAL A 656 0.94 17.58 13.52
C VAL A 656 1.43 18.91 14.09
N ALA A 657 2.37 19.59 13.43
CA ALA A 657 2.86 20.90 13.87
C ALA A 657 1.75 21.95 13.76
N GLU A 658 1.13 22.07 12.59
CA GLU A 658 0.05 23.02 12.35
C GLU A 658 -1.01 22.44 11.43
N LEU A 659 -2.27 22.57 11.83
CA LEU A 659 -3.43 22.28 11.01
C LEU A 659 -4.32 23.51 10.97
N ALA A 660 -4.47 24.10 9.79
CA ALA A 660 -5.26 25.31 9.59
C ALA A 660 -6.48 25.05 8.71
N LEU A 661 -7.68 25.09 9.29
CA LEU A 661 -8.96 25.10 8.59
C LEU A 661 -9.41 26.55 8.45
N LEU A 662 -9.28 27.13 7.25
CA LEU A 662 -9.56 28.54 6.99
C LEU A 662 -10.65 28.71 5.94
N ALA A 663 -11.69 29.49 6.23
CA ALA A 663 -12.72 29.87 5.26
C ALA A 663 -13.41 28.70 4.52
N ASN A 664 -13.45 27.51 5.11
CA ASN A 664 -14.14 26.36 4.53
C ASN A 664 -15.65 26.44 4.76
N GLN A 665 -16.41 25.78 3.91
CA GLN A 665 -17.85 25.60 4.04
C GLN A 665 -18.13 24.10 4.19
N VAL A 666 -18.61 23.68 5.35
CA VAL A 666 -18.94 22.28 5.63
C VAL A 666 -20.41 22.20 6.00
N MET A 667 -21.16 21.48 5.18
CA MET A 667 -22.58 21.24 5.34
C MET A 667 -22.84 19.76 5.47
N ASN A 668 -23.65 19.38 6.45
CA ASN A 668 -24.01 18.00 6.68
C ASN A 668 -25.49 17.89 7.02
N GLU A 669 -26.26 17.19 6.18
CA GLU A 669 -27.71 17.06 6.34
C GLU A 669 -28.12 15.60 6.61
N TYR A 670 -27.36 14.88 7.44
CA TYR A 670 -27.40 13.43 7.41
C TYR A 670 -28.56 12.70 8.10
N HIS A 671 -29.30 13.17 9.08
CA HIS A 671 -30.45 12.52 9.75
C HIS A 671 -30.33 11.05 10.24
N GLY A 672 -29.26 10.32 9.92
CA GLY A 672 -29.03 8.93 10.29
C GLY A 672 -28.44 8.78 11.68
N THR A 673 -28.57 7.59 12.28
CA THR A 673 -28.24 7.33 13.69
C THR A 673 -27.04 6.41 13.91
N VAL A 674 -26.25 6.10 12.86
CA VAL A 674 -25.21 5.06 12.92
C VAL A 674 -23.82 5.62 12.66
N ASP A 675 -23.70 6.56 11.73
CA ASP A 675 -22.40 7.13 11.33
C ASP A 675 -22.04 8.33 12.21
N ARG A 676 -20.74 8.63 12.37
CA ARG A 676 -20.24 9.71 13.22
C ARG A 676 -19.83 10.92 12.38
N PRO A 677 -20.75 11.75 11.84
CA PRO A 677 -20.37 12.94 11.11
C PRO A 677 -19.70 13.96 12.05
N ALA A 678 -18.45 14.30 11.80
CA ALA A 678 -17.74 15.37 12.50
C ALA A 678 -16.99 16.28 11.53
N VAL A 679 -16.81 17.55 11.89
CA VAL A 679 -15.95 18.43 11.09
C VAL A 679 -14.48 18.03 11.22
N LEU A 680 -14.04 17.80 12.45
CA LEU A 680 -12.65 17.47 12.78
C LEU A 680 -12.63 16.45 13.91
N ALA A 681 -11.96 15.31 13.73
CA ALA A 681 -11.74 14.35 14.82
C ALA A 681 -10.39 13.63 14.75
N TYR A 682 -9.89 13.25 15.92
CA TYR A 682 -8.65 12.47 16.09
C TYR A 682 -9.01 10.97 16.04
N ARG A 683 -8.25 10.19 15.26
CA ARG A 683 -8.67 8.83 14.82
C ARG A 683 -8.41 7.74 15.86
N ARG A 684 -7.23 7.68 16.48
CA ARG A 684 -6.88 6.64 17.49
C ARG A 684 -7.33 7.04 18.89
N ASN A 685 -7.65 8.32 19.10
CA ASN A 685 -8.18 8.81 20.36
C ASN A 685 -7.20 8.51 21.52
N THR A 686 -5.90 8.57 21.24
CA THR A 686 -4.80 8.37 22.20
C THR A 686 -4.14 9.71 22.53
N ASP A 687 -3.49 9.80 23.70
CA ASP A 687 -2.74 11.00 24.11
C ASP A 687 -1.54 11.31 23.18
N ALA A 688 -1.17 10.36 22.31
CA ALA A 688 -0.11 10.49 21.30
C ALA A 688 -0.55 11.17 20.00
N GLU A 689 -1.85 11.49 19.82
CA GLU A 689 -2.32 12.27 18.67
C GLU A 689 -2.46 13.74 19.09
N THR A 690 -1.44 14.54 18.77
CA THR A 690 -1.36 15.94 19.20
C THR A 690 -1.31 16.88 17.99
N THR A 691 -1.86 18.08 18.12
CA THR A 691 -1.65 19.15 17.14
C THR A 691 -1.09 20.37 17.84
N GLN A 692 0.17 20.74 17.56
CA GLN A 692 0.80 21.84 18.29
C GLN A 692 0.04 23.15 18.02
N ARG A 693 -0.38 23.41 16.78
CA ARG A 693 -1.15 24.61 16.40
C ARG A 693 -2.37 24.24 15.55
N LEU A 694 -3.55 24.29 16.15
CA LEU A 694 -4.83 24.12 15.48
C LEU A 694 -5.48 25.48 15.24
N LEU A 695 -5.65 25.86 13.96
CA LEU A 695 -6.31 27.11 13.57
C LEU A 695 -7.61 26.78 12.84
N VAL A 696 -8.75 27.21 13.37
CA VAL A 696 -10.06 27.04 12.75
C VAL A 696 -10.68 28.41 12.64
N CYS A 697 -10.50 29.08 11.49
CA CYS A 697 -10.88 30.49 11.34
C CYS A 697 -11.75 30.78 10.11
N GLY A 698 -12.78 31.62 10.28
CA GLY A 698 -13.59 32.12 9.16
C GLY A 698 -14.45 31.06 8.47
N ASN A 699 -14.59 29.85 9.04
CA ASN A 699 -15.34 28.76 8.41
C ASN A 699 -16.85 28.91 8.59
N THR A 700 -17.62 28.31 7.70
CA THR A 700 -19.06 28.10 7.87
C THR A 700 -19.32 26.62 8.06
N PHE A 701 -19.91 26.27 9.20
CA PHE A 701 -20.31 24.91 9.55
C PHE A 701 -21.82 24.87 9.70
N ASP A 702 -22.45 23.94 9.01
CA ASP A 702 -23.89 23.69 9.09
C ASP A 702 -24.10 22.19 9.25
N LEU A 703 -24.26 21.75 10.49
CA LEU A 703 -23.98 20.38 10.89
C LEU A 703 -25.23 19.70 11.42
N ASP A 704 -25.53 18.53 10.88
CA ASP A 704 -26.25 17.51 11.62
C ASP A 704 -25.40 17.05 12.81
N THR A 705 -26.06 16.82 13.94
CA THR A 705 -25.44 16.40 15.21
C THR A 705 -25.89 15.00 15.63
N ASN A 706 -26.56 14.24 14.77
CA ASN A 706 -26.84 12.83 15.05
C ASN A 706 -25.68 11.89 14.64
N PRO A 707 -25.53 10.74 15.34
CA PRO A 707 -26.25 10.35 16.55
C PRO A 707 -25.75 11.09 17.79
N SER A 708 -26.63 11.16 18.79
CA SER A 708 -26.49 11.97 20.02
C SER A 708 -25.33 11.58 20.94
N ASP A 709 -24.73 10.41 20.73
CA ASP A 709 -23.65 9.84 21.54
C ASP A 709 -22.25 10.33 21.12
N TYR A 710 -22.15 11.13 20.06
CA TYR A 710 -20.88 11.74 19.64
C TYR A 710 -20.83 13.25 19.84
N ASP A 711 -19.66 13.74 20.21
CA ASP A 711 -19.38 15.18 20.30
C ASP A 711 -19.23 15.81 18.91
N VAL A 712 -19.59 17.10 18.77
CA VAL A 712 -19.58 17.82 17.49
C VAL A 712 -18.16 18.11 16.99
N PHE A 713 -17.29 18.60 17.88
CA PHE A 713 -15.87 18.87 17.63
C PHE A 713 -14.99 18.12 18.65
N PRO A 714 -14.67 16.84 18.40
CA PRO A 714 -13.77 16.04 19.22
C PRO A 714 -12.29 16.31 18.84
N LEU A 715 -11.70 17.35 19.43
CA LEU A 715 -10.43 17.97 19.04
C LEU A 715 -9.17 17.35 19.68
N GLY A 716 -9.26 16.27 20.44
CA GLY A 716 -8.08 15.61 20.99
C GLY A 716 -7.16 16.56 21.78
N SER A 717 -5.83 16.40 21.64
CA SER A 717 -4.83 17.24 22.29
C SER A 717 -4.28 18.30 21.32
N ALA A 718 -4.25 19.56 21.74
CA ALA A 718 -3.61 20.62 20.98
C ALA A 718 -2.89 21.61 21.89
N THR A 719 -1.65 22.01 21.58
CA THR A 719 -0.90 22.99 22.40
C THR A 719 -1.44 24.42 22.20
N TYR A 720 -1.92 24.72 21.01
CA TYR A 720 -2.54 25.99 20.68
C TYR A 720 -3.76 25.70 19.83
N ALA A 721 -4.93 26.19 20.24
CA ALA A 721 -6.17 26.04 19.50
C ALA A 721 -6.85 27.40 19.35
N GLN A 722 -7.11 27.81 18.11
CA GLN A 722 -7.82 29.05 17.81
C GLN A 722 -9.06 28.75 16.98
N PHE A 723 -10.22 29.16 17.49
CA PHE A 723 -11.51 29.05 16.83
C PHE A 723 -12.11 30.44 16.71
N LYS A 724 -11.89 31.12 15.58
CA LYS A 724 -12.20 32.53 15.40
C LYS A 724 -13.03 32.81 14.15
N GLU A 725 -14.02 33.67 14.27
CA GLU A 725 -14.86 34.16 13.17
C GLU A 725 -15.56 33.07 12.37
N ASN A 726 -15.79 31.90 12.99
CA ASN A 726 -16.58 30.84 12.37
C ASN A 726 -18.09 31.12 12.55
N ARG A 727 -18.89 30.71 11.56
CA ARG A 727 -20.35 30.63 11.62
C ARG A 727 -20.75 29.17 11.80
N ILE A 728 -21.35 28.83 12.93
CA ILE A 728 -21.67 27.44 13.27
C ILE A 728 -23.18 27.31 13.48
N THR A 729 -23.80 26.47 12.66
CA THR A 729 -25.22 26.11 12.71
C THR A 729 -25.32 24.63 13.05
N LEU A 730 -26.10 24.28 14.07
CA LEU A 730 -26.33 22.89 14.49
C LEU A 730 -27.80 22.52 14.29
N ALA A 731 -28.07 21.32 13.81
CA ALA A 731 -29.44 20.82 13.63
C ALA A 731 -30.17 20.63 14.97
N GLY A 732 -29.43 20.34 16.04
CA GLY A 732 -29.91 20.20 17.41
C GLY A 732 -28.72 19.91 18.34
N LEU A 733 -28.98 19.66 19.62
CA LEU A 733 -28.01 19.06 20.54
C LEU A 733 -28.80 18.13 21.46
N ALA A 734 -28.32 16.91 21.63
CA ALA A 734 -28.92 15.96 22.54
C ALA A 734 -28.43 16.17 23.98
N GLN A 735 -29.15 15.58 24.93
CA GLN A 735 -28.82 15.70 26.35
C GLN A 735 -27.40 15.17 26.60
N LEU A 736 -26.53 16.02 27.19
CA LEU A 736 -25.12 15.74 27.49
C LEU A 736 -24.17 15.64 26.27
N GLN A 737 -24.67 15.88 25.06
CA GLN A 737 -23.83 15.94 23.86
C GLN A 737 -22.94 17.19 23.90
N LYS A 738 -21.62 17.04 23.70
CA LYS A 738 -20.70 18.16 23.80
C LYS A 738 -20.47 18.79 22.43
N VAL A 739 -20.35 20.12 22.43
CA VAL A 739 -19.93 20.85 21.23
C VAL A 739 -18.43 20.68 21.02
N PHE A 740 -17.62 20.86 22.07
CA PHE A 740 -16.17 20.68 22.01
C PHE A 740 -15.69 19.68 23.04
N THR A 741 -14.74 18.84 22.65
CA THR A 741 -14.02 17.93 23.56
C THR A 741 -12.53 17.98 23.27
N PHE A 742 -11.73 18.15 24.32
CA PHE A 742 -10.26 18.12 24.30
C PHE A 742 -9.73 16.98 25.21
N ARG A 743 -8.54 16.44 24.95
CA ARG A 743 -7.86 15.37 25.72
C ARG A 743 -6.41 15.76 26.08
N GLY A 744 -5.93 15.43 27.29
CA GLY A 744 -4.55 15.64 27.78
C GLY A 744 -4.44 16.06 29.26
N GLY A 745 -3.33 15.74 29.93
CA GLY A 745 -3.06 15.97 31.36
C GLY A 745 -2.57 17.38 31.74
N MET A 746 -2.51 17.66 33.05
CA MET A 746 -2.33 19.01 33.63
C MET A 746 -0.85 19.42 33.89
N LEU A 747 -0.31 20.53 33.32
CA LEU A 747 0.69 21.47 33.94
C LEU A 747 0.70 22.98 33.44
N GLN A 748 0.45 23.95 34.35
CA GLN A 748 0.54 25.47 34.36
C GLN A 748 0.11 26.48 33.24
N LYS A 749 -0.69 27.48 33.69
CA LYS A 749 -1.53 28.47 32.97
C LYS A 749 -0.81 29.81 32.71
N GLU A 750 -0.72 30.28 31.46
CA GLU A 750 -0.54 31.71 31.13
C GLU A 750 -1.60 32.18 30.12
N ILE A 751 -2.48 33.09 30.58
CA ILE A 751 -3.51 33.74 29.76
C ILE A 751 -2.98 35.11 29.33
N LEU A 752 -2.70 35.30 28.04
CA LEU A 752 -2.51 36.63 27.46
C LEU A 752 -3.85 37.07 26.85
N GLN A 753 -4.59 37.88 27.60
CA GLN A 753 -5.79 38.59 27.13
C GLN A 753 -5.38 39.99 26.65
N ASP A 754 -5.69 40.30 25.40
CA ASP A 754 -5.96 41.68 24.99
C ASP A 754 -7.31 41.71 24.26
N GLY A 755 -8.29 42.38 24.87
CA GLY A 755 -9.58 42.72 24.25
C GLY A 755 -10.74 41.72 24.39
N SER A 756 -11.51 41.89 25.48
CA SER A 756 -12.91 41.48 25.70
C SER A 756 -13.31 40.00 25.51
N LEU A 757 -13.25 39.26 26.61
CA LEU A 757 -14.15 38.15 26.94
C LEU A 757 -14.62 38.41 28.37
N GLY A 758 -15.90 38.74 28.54
CA GLY A 758 -16.54 38.70 29.85
C GLY A 758 -16.53 37.26 30.37
N ASP A 759 -16.37 37.14 31.68
CA ASP A 759 -16.23 35.88 32.41
C ASP A 759 -17.24 34.79 31.99
N TYR A 760 -16.81 33.54 32.23
CA TYR A 760 -17.51 32.25 32.09
C TYR A 760 -17.34 31.50 30.77
N LEU A 761 -16.41 30.52 30.78
CA LEU A 761 -16.61 29.12 30.31
C LEU A 761 -15.29 28.34 30.35
N LEU A 762 -14.85 27.88 31.54
CA LEU A 762 -13.88 26.79 31.69
C LEU A 762 -14.18 26.03 32.99
N ASP A 763 -14.91 24.93 32.88
CA ASP A 763 -14.89 23.90 33.91
C ASP A 763 -13.61 23.06 33.75
N GLN A 764 -13.03 22.68 34.88
CA GLN A 764 -11.61 22.39 35.06
C GLN A 764 -11.18 21.07 34.42
N SER A 765 -10.79 21.07 33.14
CA SER A 765 -9.78 20.14 32.58
C SER A 765 -9.51 20.45 31.10
N ILE A 766 -8.73 21.50 30.88
CA ILE A 766 -7.97 21.69 29.65
C ILE A 766 -6.53 21.22 29.94
N PRO A 767 -5.89 20.44 29.04
CA PRO A 767 -4.48 20.10 29.18
C PRO A 767 -3.70 21.39 29.31
N ILE A 768 -2.93 21.56 30.37
CA ILE A 768 -2.61 22.92 30.79
C ILE A 768 -1.61 23.64 29.84
N ASP A 769 -1.02 22.92 28.89
CA ASP A 769 -0.24 23.50 27.78
C ASP A 769 -1.10 24.02 26.61
N THR A 770 -2.44 24.03 26.71
CA THR A 770 -3.35 24.44 25.62
C THR A 770 -3.80 25.89 25.77
N LEU A 771 -3.38 26.77 24.86
CA LEU A 771 -3.97 28.11 24.72
C LEU A 771 -5.18 28.05 23.77
N LEU A 772 -6.40 28.22 24.31
CA LEU A 772 -7.65 28.20 23.56
C LEU A 772 -8.25 29.61 23.38
N LEU A 773 -8.44 30.05 22.12
CA LEU A 773 -9.15 31.29 21.78
C LEU A 773 -10.47 30.98 21.05
N LEU A 774 -11.61 31.41 21.61
CA LEU A 774 -12.94 31.20 21.04
C LEU A 774 -13.65 32.53 20.75
N ARG A 775 -13.97 32.81 19.48
CA ARG A 775 -14.77 33.98 19.06
C ARG A 775 -15.60 33.66 17.82
N ASN A 776 -16.83 33.15 17.98
CA ASN A 776 -17.64 32.61 16.87
C ASN A 776 -19.12 33.05 16.92
N VAL A 777 -19.83 32.90 15.80
CA VAL A 777 -21.29 33.11 15.69
C VAL A 777 -22.00 31.74 15.68
N TRP A 778 -23.04 31.59 16.50
CA TRP A 778 -23.73 30.31 16.73
C TRP A 778 -25.22 30.38 16.43
N LYS A 779 -25.78 29.29 15.90
CA LYS A 779 -27.22 29.09 15.68
C LYS A 779 -27.61 27.62 15.88
N VAL A 780 -28.76 27.35 16.48
CA VAL A 780 -29.37 26.00 16.55
C VAL A 780 -30.68 26.04 15.76
N ARG A 781 -30.96 25.03 14.92
CA ARG A 781 -32.19 24.93 14.13
C ARG A 781 -33.33 24.42 15.03
N GLU A 782 -34.49 25.09 15.00
CA GLU A 782 -35.67 24.73 15.82
C GLU A 782 -36.34 23.45 15.28
N HIS A 783 -36.00 22.28 15.81
CA HIS A 783 -36.84 21.08 15.69
C HIS A 783 -36.85 20.27 16.99
N GLY A 784 -37.84 20.54 17.85
CA GLY A 784 -38.11 19.81 19.09
C GLY A 784 -37.98 20.70 20.33
N GLN A 785 -38.90 20.57 21.28
CA GLN A 785 -38.92 21.35 22.53
C GLN A 785 -37.55 21.31 23.22
N LEU A 786 -36.95 22.49 23.42
CA LEU A 786 -35.74 22.69 24.23
C LEU A 786 -36.10 22.53 25.72
N ASP A 787 -36.23 21.29 26.19
CA ASP A 787 -36.20 21.02 27.63
C ASP A 787 -34.75 21.16 28.13
N GLN A 788 -34.44 22.34 28.67
CA GLN A 788 -33.29 22.67 29.53
C GLN A 788 -31.96 21.98 29.18
N GLN A 789 -31.20 22.48 28.19
CA GLN A 789 -29.83 21.99 27.95
C GLN A 789 -28.80 23.12 27.86
N ALA A 790 -27.74 22.97 28.65
CA ALA A 790 -26.60 23.87 28.78
C ALA A 790 -25.50 23.50 27.77
N VAL A 791 -24.77 24.50 27.28
CA VAL A 791 -23.49 24.28 26.59
C VAL A 791 -22.48 23.83 27.64
N LEU A 792 -22.27 22.51 27.75
CA LEU A 792 -21.33 21.93 28.70
C LEU A 792 -19.92 21.85 28.08
N LEU A 793 -18.96 22.59 28.65
CA LEU A 793 -17.54 22.29 28.52
C LEU A 793 -17.18 21.45 29.75
N ARG A 794 -16.81 20.18 29.57
CA ARG A 794 -16.38 19.30 30.68
C ARG A 794 -15.15 18.55 30.22
N GLY A 795 -14.01 18.78 30.88
CA GLY A 795 -12.85 17.92 30.70
C GLY A 795 -12.87 16.73 31.67
N TRP A 796 -11.81 15.94 31.63
CA TRP A 796 -11.62 14.76 32.48
C TRP A 796 -10.54 15.04 33.54
N GLN A 797 -10.81 14.74 34.81
CA GLN A 797 -9.86 14.87 35.91
C GLN A 797 -9.68 13.51 36.59
N SER A 798 -8.43 13.02 36.67
CA SER A 798 -8.06 12.02 37.67
C SER A 798 -7.82 12.74 39.00
N ARG A 799 -8.46 12.24 40.08
CA ARG A 799 -8.48 12.80 41.45
C ARG A 799 -7.11 13.34 41.94
N GLU A 800 -7.09 14.57 42.45
CA GLU A 800 -6.76 14.91 43.86
C GLU A 800 -6.72 16.43 44.12
N GLU A 801 -7.30 16.79 45.27
CA GLU A 801 -7.12 17.95 46.17
C GLU A 801 -7.59 19.39 45.83
N GLU A 802 -8.27 19.94 46.85
CA GLU A 802 -8.87 21.26 47.01
C GLU A 802 -7.82 22.37 47.20
N GLN A 803 -8.08 23.59 46.69
CA GLN A 803 -8.05 24.81 47.52
C GLN A 803 -8.55 26.09 46.81
N GLU A 804 -9.43 26.78 47.53
CA GLU A 804 -9.85 28.19 47.59
C GLU A 804 -9.94 29.10 46.33
N LYS A 805 -11.15 29.64 46.08
CA LYS A 805 -11.45 30.70 45.09
C LYS A 805 -11.81 32.03 45.80
N ARG A 806 -11.13 33.13 45.46
CA ARG A 806 -11.59 34.52 45.69
C ARG A 806 -12.01 35.15 44.35
N TRP A 807 -13.11 35.90 44.33
CA TRP A 807 -13.71 36.52 43.14
C TRP A 807 -13.54 38.04 43.12
N TRP A 808 -13.32 38.62 41.93
CA TRP A 808 -13.41 40.06 41.63
C TRP A 808 -14.20 40.28 40.32
N LYS A 809 -14.78 41.47 40.12
CA LYS A 809 -15.89 41.73 39.16
C LYS A 809 -15.59 42.93 38.24
N VAL A 810 -15.54 42.78 36.90
CA VAL A 810 -15.66 43.86 35.86
C VAL A 810 -15.95 43.28 34.42
N PRO A 811 -16.30 44.03 33.33
CA PRO A 811 -17.56 43.92 32.56
C PRO A 811 -17.49 43.44 31.06
N ILE A 812 -18.68 43.37 30.41
CA ILE A 812 -19.18 42.52 29.28
C ILE A 812 -18.97 43.01 27.82
N GLY A 813 -18.93 42.06 26.86
CA GLY A 813 -19.37 42.19 25.45
C GLY A 813 -19.59 40.80 24.75
N THR A 814 -20.18 40.65 23.55
CA THR A 814 -21.63 40.43 23.28
C THR A 814 -21.87 39.04 22.62
N LEU A 815 -22.79 38.22 23.17
CA LEU A 815 -23.38 37.02 22.55
C LEU A 815 -24.73 37.43 21.93
N VAL A 816 -24.92 37.28 20.61
CA VAL A 816 -26.21 37.56 19.95
C VAL A 816 -26.96 36.25 19.76
N ILE A 817 -27.93 35.99 20.63
CA ILE A 817 -28.96 34.95 20.46
C ILE A 817 -30.23 35.65 19.98
N SER A 818 -30.77 35.27 18.81
CA SER A 818 -32.06 35.78 18.32
C SER A 818 -33.07 34.63 18.16
N GLY A 819 -34.15 34.67 18.94
CA GLY A 819 -35.29 33.75 18.90
C GLY A 819 -36.35 34.14 19.97
N PRO A 820 -37.64 33.82 19.78
CA PRO A 820 -38.74 34.35 20.61
C PRO A 820 -38.86 33.74 22.02
N THR A 821 -38.06 32.74 22.37
CA THR A 821 -38.07 32.08 23.70
C THR A 821 -36.66 31.84 24.21
N PHE A 822 -36.35 32.40 25.38
CA PHE A 822 -35.05 32.39 26.04
C PHE A 822 -34.71 31.00 26.62
N PRO A 823 -33.55 30.40 26.31
CA PRO A 823 -32.97 29.36 27.16
C PRO A 823 -32.20 29.98 28.33
N ILE A 824 -32.53 29.56 29.55
CA ILE A 824 -31.77 29.86 30.77
C ILE A 824 -30.52 28.96 30.76
N LEU A 825 -29.32 29.53 30.83
CA LEU A 825 -28.08 28.81 31.15
C LEU A 825 -28.18 28.27 32.58
N LYS A 826 -28.38 26.96 32.73
CA LYS A 826 -28.43 26.28 34.04
C LYS A 826 -27.11 25.57 34.28
N PHE A 827 -26.38 25.97 35.32
CA PHE A 827 -25.18 25.30 35.79
C PHE A 827 -25.60 24.27 36.85
N GLN A 828 -25.28 23.00 36.65
CA GLN A 828 -25.51 21.97 37.65
C GLN A 828 -24.16 21.56 38.25
N ASN A 829 -23.94 21.95 39.50
CA ASN A 829 -22.85 21.42 40.33
C ASN A 829 -23.33 20.05 40.85
N GLU A 830 -22.53 19.00 40.71
CA GLU A 830 -22.85 17.64 41.18
C GLU A 830 -22.77 17.47 42.71
N ASN A 831 -22.67 18.55 43.48
CA ASN A 831 -22.84 18.53 44.93
C ASN A 831 -24.03 19.42 45.33
N ASP A 832 -25.04 18.81 45.94
CA ASP A 832 -26.18 19.45 46.59
C ASP A 832 -25.75 20.67 47.40
N TYR A 833 -26.11 21.88 46.99
CA TYR A 833 -26.59 22.97 47.86
C TYR A 833 -27.18 24.11 47.00
N PRO A 834 -28.33 24.69 47.39
CA PRO A 834 -29.06 25.64 46.56
C PRO A 834 -28.59 27.07 46.88
N TYR A 835 -27.95 27.75 45.93
CA TYR A 835 -27.88 29.21 45.98
C TYR A 835 -28.28 29.82 44.64
N GLN A 836 -29.49 30.39 44.66
CA GLN A 836 -29.99 31.31 43.65
C GLN A 836 -29.03 32.49 43.50
N THR A 837 -28.71 32.89 42.28
CA THR A 837 -28.14 34.22 42.04
C THR A 837 -28.83 34.86 40.83
N TYR A 838 -29.35 36.06 41.07
CA TYR A 838 -29.90 37.00 40.10
C TYR A 838 -28.77 37.83 39.46
N PHE A 839 -28.86 37.96 38.13
CA PHE A 839 -28.17 38.84 37.18
C PHE A 839 -26.63 38.91 37.18
#